data_AF-A0A2S6UQA6-F1
#
_entry.id   AF-A0A2S6UQA6-F1
#
_cell.length_a   1.000
_cell.length_b   1.000
_cell.length_c   1.000
_cell.angle_alpha   90.00
_cell.angle_beta   90.00
_cell.angle_gamma   90.00
#
_symmetry.space_group_name_H-M   'P 1'
#
loop_
_entity.id
_entity.type
_entity.pdbx_description
1 polymer ?
#
loop_
_entity_poly.entity_id
_entity_poly.type
_entity_poly.pdbx_seq_one_letter_code
_entity_poly.pdbx_strand_id
1 'polypeptide(L)'
;MKFKLFILFSLVIILLVFIKPNTSKADFYQEFQPSASDYGGIGLFQTRSARFAKDSTFEFSRSYVSPYERWLVNIQILPWLEGTFRYTSIENRNFIGGNFLVGTTFKDRAIDFKFLLLEEDFLVPQVAIGFQDFLGTGLFSGEYLVASKRFGDLDFSFGLGWGYAAGSGSRSNDQPGGLRKSNPLIKLSDSFKTRSSGSRQGGSFAPGAWFSGDEISIFTGLEYFTPIKGLTLKIESDPHNYSREPVGNDLEQSSNINWGVNYRGFNWLDIAFARERGEEWMLRLGLRANLNDQGIPKLMDEPPKKLNVRKKTLSSPTSEIGVDPSNITKNDKKLQPWFYDRYRPSNDNIRISSLKNILNEDGINVISLNFRGRSIFIEVFSEFDERSIAQIIATHSELDLDSIVVKNKNVTQEFEINDLKNTLAIDNLFYQLNKSGWQVTEVKISQDIMIVYVLPLLGNFPTRTIDKRFVILPPGIKNLKIANIYENTARDITSKVISDKEKDILEKSYSQKNYNNYEIKLKKNSKTKNQSSNFFKQLRSAFTGGASLRELFGGGVPYKWNNSIIAENIIDDLQKDEIKIKKILFKENMVTVHIFRGRYRTVPKNLGRVLRVVSENVYEDIEKINLVLESPAGEVARFSIRRDQFEKATLARGSAQEVWSTASIEPPQGGWSSEGEIFNNTLYPDMRWSIKPGIQQHIGGGDQFILHELFANIAAKISFADGFDIDAAFAVDLFDNFDRITIPSDSRLPKVRSEIKNYLQRGKTTVRKLRVNYMFSPLTDIYTRLTAGYFEMMFGGFGAEILYRPFGKRYAYGVDINYARKRNFDQLWGFQDFTTKTGHFNFYYNSPYYNINTVTHIGRYLAGDDGVTQIFYRRFRSGISSGVWATITNIPFKTFGEGSFDKGFFINVPLDLFSTRENTFHGVFGFRPLTKDGGQMLDLKKLHDHVAIYPDEIARDWKHILE
;
A
#
# COMPACT_ATOMS: atom_id res chain seq x y z
N MET A 1 -36.64 7.67 -34.12
CA MET A 1 -35.42 6.91 -33.72
C MET A 1 -34.71 6.26 -34.91
N LYS A 2 -35.43 5.64 -35.86
CA LYS A 2 -34.86 4.94 -37.04
C LYS A 2 -33.86 5.75 -37.90
N PHE A 3 -34.11 7.05 -38.10
CA PHE A 3 -33.24 7.91 -38.93
C PHE A 3 -31.91 8.32 -38.26
N LYS A 4 -31.88 8.43 -36.92
CA LYS A 4 -30.66 8.76 -36.17
C LYS A 4 -29.71 7.56 -36.06
N LEU A 5 -30.26 6.34 -35.98
CA LEU A 5 -29.50 5.10 -35.96
C LEU A 5 -28.79 4.84 -37.30
N PHE A 6 -29.44 5.18 -38.41
CA PHE A 6 -28.87 5.07 -39.76
C PHE A 6 -27.68 6.01 -39.98
N ILE A 7 -27.77 7.26 -39.51
CA ILE A 7 -26.68 8.25 -39.60
C ILE A 7 -25.47 7.80 -38.77
N LEU A 8 -25.70 7.27 -37.56
CA LEU A 8 -24.63 6.74 -36.70
C LEU A 8 -23.94 5.53 -37.34
N PHE A 9 -24.71 4.64 -37.99
CA PHE A 9 -24.21 3.49 -38.73
C PHE A 9 -23.32 3.89 -39.92
N SER A 10 -23.75 4.86 -40.72
CA SER A 10 -22.94 5.38 -41.84
C SER A 10 -21.64 6.03 -41.34
N LEU A 11 -21.67 6.75 -40.22
CA LEU A 11 -20.48 7.39 -39.65
C LEU A 11 -19.48 6.36 -39.09
N VAL A 12 -19.94 5.29 -38.45
CA VAL A 12 -19.09 4.20 -37.93
C VAL A 12 -18.45 3.41 -39.07
N ILE A 13 -19.21 3.12 -40.14
CA ILE A 13 -18.66 2.43 -41.32
C ILE A 13 -17.61 3.29 -42.02
N ILE A 14 -17.87 4.59 -42.18
CA ILE A 14 -16.89 5.53 -42.76
C ILE A 14 -15.63 5.56 -41.88
N LEU A 15 -15.77 5.60 -40.55
CA LEU A 15 -14.61 5.58 -39.64
C LEU A 15 -13.80 4.27 -39.72
N LEU A 16 -14.48 3.13 -39.88
CA LEU A 16 -13.85 1.80 -39.99
C LEU A 16 -13.11 1.61 -41.33
N VAL A 17 -13.56 2.24 -42.41
CA VAL A 17 -12.90 2.20 -43.74
C VAL A 17 -11.59 3.01 -43.76
N PHE A 18 -11.44 4.02 -42.90
CA PHE A 18 -10.22 4.84 -42.85
C PHE A 18 -9.11 4.29 -41.95
N ILE A 19 -9.35 3.21 -41.19
CA ILE A 19 -8.32 2.58 -40.36
C ILE A 19 -7.64 1.47 -41.17
N LYS A 20 -6.49 1.77 -41.79
CA LYS A 20 -5.63 0.74 -42.38
C LYS A 20 -4.96 -0.09 -41.26
N PRO A 21 -5.25 -1.40 -41.11
CA PRO A 21 -4.44 -2.24 -40.24
C PRO A 21 -3.08 -2.49 -40.91
N ASN A 22 -1.99 -2.14 -40.23
CA ASN A 22 -0.67 -2.66 -40.57
C ASN A 22 -0.64 -4.16 -40.22
N THR A 23 -0.93 -5.03 -41.20
CA THR A 23 -0.84 -6.48 -41.02
C THR A 23 0.57 -6.96 -41.35
N SER A 24 1.28 -7.47 -40.34
CA SER A 24 2.53 -8.20 -40.56
C SER A 24 2.22 -9.67 -40.84
N LYS A 25 3.06 -10.37 -41.60
CA LYS A 25 2.87 -11.81 -41.93
C LYS A 25 2.87 -12.74 -40.71
N ALA A 26 3.17 -12.25 -39.50
CA ALA A 26 3.09 -13.00 -38.25
C ALA A 26 1.67 -12.97 -37.61
N ASP A 27 0.75 -12.15 -38.12
CA ASP A 27 -0.61 -11.97 -37.57
C ASP A 27 -1.65 -13.02 -38.04
N PHE A 28 -1.24 -14.08 -38.76
CA PHE A 28 -2.17 -15.05 -39.35
C PHE A 28 -2.93 -15.93 -38.34
N TYR A 29 -2.47 -16.02 -37.10
CA TYR A 29 -3.22 -16.69 -36.02
C TYR A 29 -3.99 -15.65 -35.22
N GLN A 30 -5.25 -15.41 -35.60
CA GLN A 30 -6.16 -14.64 -34.76
C GLN A 30 -6.43 -15.44 -33.49
N GLU A 31 -6.03 -14.87 -32.35
CA GLU A 31 -6.33 -15.47 -31.06
C GLU A 31 -7.85 -15.64 -30.89
N PHE A 32 -8.27 -16.82 -30.41
CA PHE A 32 -9.68 -17.08 -30.12
C PHE A 32 -10.19 -16.09 -29.08
N GLN A 33 -11.26 -15.40 -29.41
CA GLN A 33 -11.73 -14.27 -28.63
C GLN A 33 -13.25 -14.30 -28.59
N PRO A 34 -13.85 -15.09 -27.68
CA PRO A 34 -15.30 -15.17 -27.59
C PRO A 34 -15.86 -13.82 -27.11
N SER A 35 -17.15 -13.56 -27.39
CA SER A 35 -17.82 -12.31 -27.01
C SER A 35 -18.95 -12.57 -26.03
N ALA A 36 -19.43 -11.49 -25.40
CA ALA A 36 -20.64 -11.56 -24.60
C ALA A 36 -21.87 -11.98 -25.43
N SER A 37 -22.96 -12.28 -24.74
CA SER A 37 -24.33 -12.35 -25.27
C SER A 37 -25.15 -11.11 -24.87
N ASP A 38 -26.38 -10.97 -25.36
CA ASP A 38 -27.30 -9.88 -25.03
C ASP A 38 -27.78 -9.91 -23.59
N TYR A 39 -27.74 -11.10 -23.00
CA TYR A 39 -28.04 -11.31 -21.59
C TYR A 39 -26.78 -11.16 -20.72
N GLY A 40 -25.63 -10.87 -21.32
CA GLY A 40 -24.32 -10.96 -20.67
C GLY A 40 -23.82 -12.39 -20.60
N GLY A 41 -22.68 -12.58 -19.96
CA GLY A 41 -21.89 -13.81 -20.06
C GLY A 41 -21.42 -14.10 -21.48
N ILE A 42 -20.49 -15.03 -21.65
CA ILE A 42 -19.99 -15.42 -22.98
C ILE A 42 -21.03 -16.27 -23.73
N GLY A 43 -21.29 -15.91 -24.98
CA GLY A 43 -22.27 -16.57 -25.86
C GLY A 43 -22.38 -15.91 -27.24
N LEU A 44 -23.49 -16.18 -27.93
CA LEU A 44 -23.79 -15.60 -29.24
C LEU A 44 -24.57 -14.30 -29.08
N PHE A 45 -25.86 -14.26 -29.41
CA PHE A 45 -26.72 -13.09 -29.18
C PHE A 45 -27.72 -13.40 -28.05
N GLN A 46 -28.77 -14.16 -28.32
CA GLN A 46 -29.71 -14.64 -27.30
C GLN A 46 -29.22 -15.94 -26.66
N THR A 47 -28.47 -16.77 -27.39
CA THR A 47 -28.03 -18.10 -26.93
C THR A 47 -26.67 -18.08 -26.24
N ARG A 48 -26.42 -19.12 -25.41
CA ARG A 48 -25.18 -19.28 -24.64
C ARG A 48 -24.22 -20.23 -25.36
N SER A 49 -22.92 -20.10 -25.08
CA SER A 49 -21.91 -21.08 -25.49
C SER A 49 -21.19 -21.66 -24.28
N ALA A 50 -20.50 -22.79 -24.48
CA ALA A 50 -19.65 -23.38 -23.44
C ALA A 50 -18.32 -22.64 -23.27
N ARG A 51 -18.08 -21.60 -24.08
CA ARG A 51 -16.84 -20.81 -24.10
C ARG A 51 -16.75 -19.89 -22.89
N PHE A 52 -15.52 -19.62 -22.48
CA PHE A 52 -15.16 -18.70 -21.40
C PHE A 52 -14.19 -17.64 -21.90
N ALA A 53 -14.21 -16.48 -21.26
CA ALA A 53 -13.22 -15.44 -21.54
C ALA A 53 -11.85 -15.85 -20.96
N LYS A 54 -10.80 -15.13 -21.34
CA LYS A 54 -9.51 -15.24 -20.66
C LYS A 54 -9.68 -14.97 -19.16
N ASP A 55 -8.94 -15.70 -18.33
CA ASP A 55 -8.98 -15.52 -16.88
C ASP A 55 -8.82 -14.04 -16.49
N SER A 56 -9.61 -13.61 -15.49
CA SER A 56 -9.62 -12.23 -14.99
C SER A 56 -10.11 -11.17 -16.00
N THR A 57 -10.81 -11.57 -17.07
CA THR A 57 -11.47 -10.60 -17.97
C THR A 57 -12.68 -9.97 -17.27
N PHE A 58 -12.75 -8.65 -17.32
CA PHE A 58 -13.89 -7.84 -16.92
C PHE A 58 -14.49 -7.17 -18.16
N GLU A 59 -15.80 -7.15 -18.26
CA GLU A 59 -16.51 -6.48 -19.35
C GLU A 59 -17.76 -5.75 -18.83
N PHE A 60 -17.88 -4.48 -19.16
CA PHE A 60 -19.10 -3.71 -18.99
C PHE A 60 -19.74 -3.50 -20.36
N SER A 61 -20.98 -3.93 -20.55
CA SER A 61 -21.66 -3.78 -21.84
C SER A 61 -23.08 -3.26 -21.70
N ARG A 62 -23.55 -2.62 -22.77
CA ARG A 62 -24.94 -2.20 -22.96
C ARG A 62 -25.44 -2.84 -24.24
N SER A 63 -26.55 -3.57 -24.15
CA SER A 63 -27.24 -4.15 -25.31
C SER A 63 -28.63 -3.56 -25.42
N TYR A 64 -29.07 -3.32 -26.64
CA TYR A 64 -30.41 -2.84 -26.93
C TYR A 64 -31.02 -3.67 -28.05
N VAL A 65 -32.19 -4.24 -27.78
CA VAL A 65 -33.02 -4.96 -28.75
C VAL A 65 -34.48 -4.79 -28.32
N SER A 66 -35.28 -4.06 -29.11
CA SER A 66 -36.60 -3.54 -28.71
C SER A 66 -37.53 -4.63 -28.13
N PRO A 67 -38.13 -4.49 -26.94
CA PRO A 67 -38.14 -3.33 -26.03
C PRO A 67 -37.12 -3.44 -24.88
N TYR A 68 -36.16 -4.35 -24.98
CA TYR A 68 -35.19 -4.66 -23.95
C TYR A 68 -33.93 -3.82 -24.08
N GLU A 69 -33.66 -3.05 -23.04
CA GLU A 69 -32.35 -2.44 -22.81
C GLU A 69 -31.69 -3.14 -21.62
N ARG A 70 -30.45 -3.62 -21.81
CA ARG A 70 -29.71 -4.32 -20.75
C ARG A 70 -28.36 -3.68 -20.52
N TRP A 71 -28.03 -3.54 -19.24
CA TRP A 71 -26.71 -3.16 -18.75
C TRP A 71 -26.09 -4.36 -18.06
N LEU A 72 -24.86 -4.68 -18.42
CA LEU A 72 -24.23 -5.95 -18.14
C LEU A 72 -22.84 -5.71 -17.55
N VAL A 73 -22.51 -6.46 -16.51
CA VAL A 73 -21.15 -6.55 -15.95
C VAL A 73 -20.78 -8.03 -15.93
N ASN A 74 -19.91 -8.43 -16.85
CA ASN A 74 -19.37 -9.79 -16.94
C ASN A 74 -18.00 -9.84 -16.27
N ILE A 75 -17.78 -10.88 -15.47
CA ILE A 75 -16.51 -11.12 -14.79
C ILE A 75 -16.13 -12.58 -14.95
N GLN A 76 -14.97 -12.84 -15.55
CA GLN A 76 -14.32 -14.15 -15.52
C GLN A 76 -13.63 -14.32 -14.16
N ILE A 77 -14.39 -14.84 -13.18
CA ILE A 77 -13.99 -14.91 -11.77
C ILE A 77 -12.81 -15.88 -11.59
N LEU A 78 -12.93 -17.06 -12.19
CA LEU A 78 -11.92 -18.12 -12.25
C LEU A 78 -11.91 -18.72 -13.67
N PRO A 79 -10.86 -19.46 -14.09
CA PRO A 79 -10.85 -20.08 -15.42
C PRO A 79 -12.08 -20.95 -15.74
N TRP A 80 -12.72 -21.52 -14.72
CA TRP A 80 -13.90 -22.37 -14.82
C TRP A 80 -15.21 -21.70 -14.35
N LEU A 81 -15.17 -20.45 -13.89
CA LEU A 81 -16.34 -19.74 -13.33
C LEU A 81 -16.49 -18.33 -13.91
N GLU A 82 -17.62 -18.09 -14.54
CA GLU A 82 -18.06 -16.79 -15.05
C GLU A 82 -19.27 -16.31 -14.24
N GLY A 83 -19.28 -15.03 -13.89
CA GLY A 83 -20.41 -14.36 -13.24
C GLY A 83 -20.83 -13.13 -14.04
N THR A 84 -22.14 -12.89 -14.09
CA THR A 84 -22.73 -11.76 -14.82
C THR A 84 -23.75 -11.07 -13.94
N PHE A 85 -23.59 -9.76 -13.74
CA PHE A 85 -24.67 -8.93 -13.22
C PHE A 85 -25.41 -8.30 -14.40
N ARG A 86 -26.73 -8.50 -14.46
CA ARG A 86 -27.60 -7.95 -15.50
C ARG A 86 -28.66 -7.07 -14.87
N TYR A 87 -28.81 -5.88 -15.44
CA TYR A 87 -29.95 -5.01 -15.22
C TYR A 87 -30.75 -4.89 -16.51
N THR A 88 -32.05 -5.17 -16.45
CA THR A 88 -32.94 -5.14 -17.62
C THR A 88 -33.99 -4.05 -17.44
N SER A 89 -34.13 -3.18 -18.44
CA SER A 89 -35.22 -2.22 -18.57
C SER A 89 -36.13 -2.65 -19.73
N ILE A 90 -37.44 -2.62 -19.50
CA ILE A 90 -38.46 -2.95 -20.49
C ILE A 90 -39.19 -1.67 -20.87
N GLU A 91 -38.85 -1.09 -22.02
CA GLU A 91 -39.28 0.27 -22.39
C GLU A 91 -40.79 0.42 -22.63
N ASN A 92 -41.47 -0.66 -23.05
CA ASN A 92 -42.89 -0.65 -23.39
C ASN A 92 -43.82 -1.09 -22.23
N ARG A 93 -43.29 -1.15 -21.00
CA ARG A 93 -44.04 -1.50 -19.79
C ARG A 93 -43.74 -0.50 -18.67
N ASN A 94 -44.79 0.07 -18.08
CA ASN A 94 -44.65 0.96 -16.92
C ASN A 94 -44.54 0.14 -15.63
N PHE A 95 -43.79 0.64 -14.65
CA PHE A 95 -43.75 0.10 -13.30
C PHE A 95 -45.05 0.47 -12.56
N ILE A 96 -45.74 -0.54 -12.02
CA ILE A 96 -46.96 -0.36 -11.22
C ILE A 96 -46.61 -0.67 -9.76
N GLY A 97 -46.47 0.38 -8.94
CA GLY A 97 -46.22 0.27 -7.50
C GLY A 97 -47.37 0.89 -6.69
N GLY A 98 -48.29 0.06 -6.19
CA GLY A 98 -49.47 0.54 -5.43
C GLY A 98 -50.52 1.24 -6.31
N ASN A 99 -51.37 2.09 -5.70
CA ASN A 99 -52.47 2.82 -6.36
C ASN A 99 -52.02 3.99 -7.27
N PHE A 100 -50.74 4.09 -7.61
CA PHE A 100 -50.21 5.18 -8.45
C PHE A 100 -49.41 4.63 -9.63
N LEU A 101 -49.72 5.15 -10.82
CA LEU A 101 -48.87 5.02 -12.00
C LEU A 101 -47.65 5.92 -11.79
N VAL A 102 -46.49 5.31 -11.52
CA VAL A 102 -45.22 6.02 -11.58
C VAL A 102 -44.76 5.94 -13.04
N GLY A 103 -44.53 7.07 -13.70
CA GLY A 103 -44.17 7.14 -15.14
C GLY A 103 -42.78 6.61 -15.48
N THR A 104 -42.34 5.52 -14.87
CA THR A 104 -41.04 4.87 -15.05
C THR A 104 -41.20 3.49 -15.68
N THR A 105 -40.22 3.06 -16.49
CA THR A 105 -40.21 1.74 -17.14
C THR A 105 -40.03 0.59 -16.14
N PHE A 106 -40.54 -0.60 -16.46
CA PHE A 106 -40.35 -1.80 -15.65
C PHE A 106 -38.88 -2.25 -15.68
N LYS A 107 -38.35 -2.62 -14.51
CA LYS A 107 -36.92 -2.87 -14.32
C LYS A 107 -36.70 -4.14 -13.51
N ASP A 108 -35.71 -4.93 -13.92
CA ASP A 108 -35.32 -6.17 -13.27
C ASP A 108 -33.79 -6.25 -13.05
N ARG A 109 -33.38 -6.98 -12.01
CA ARG A 109 -31.98 -7.21 -11.62
C ARG A 109 -31.75 -8.70 -11.43
N ALA A 110 -30.70 -9.21 -12.06
CA ALA A 110 -30.32 -10.61 -12.03
C ALA A 110 -28.81 -10.77 -11.90
N ILE A 111 -28.39 -11.83 -11.21
CA ILE A 111 -27.03 -12.35 -11.25
C ILE A 111 -27.07 -13.74 -11.85
N ASP A 112 -26.23 -13.97 -12.86
CA ASP A 112 -26.06 -15.25 -13.53
C ASP A 112 -24.69 -15.86 -13.17
N PHE A 113 -24.62 -17.18 -13.19
CA PHE A 113 -23.37 -17.93 -13.05
C PHE A 113 -23.26 -18.99 -14.15
N LYS A 114 -22.05 -19.17 -14.69
CA LYS A 114 -21.74 -20.25 -15.64
C LYS A 114 -20.47 -20.98 -15.19
N PHE A 115 -20.55 -22.30 -15.16
CA PHE A 115 -19.52 -23.21 -14.68
C PHE A 115 -19.02 -24.09 -15.82
N LEU A 116 -17.71 -24.17 -15.99
CA LEU A 116 -17.06 -25.09 -16.90
C LEU A 116 -17.08 -26.49 -16.29
N LEU A 117 -17.62 -27.46 -17.02
CA LEU A 117 -17.67 -28.86 -16.60
C LEU A 117 -16.54 -29.67 -17.25
N LEU A 118 -16.31 -29.46 -18.55
CA LEU A 118 -15.28 -30.17 -19.32
C LEU A 118 -14.57 -29.19 -20.24
N GLU A 119 -13.25 -29.21 -20.26
CA GLU A 119 -12.45 -28.53 -21.29
C GLU A 119 -12.56 -29.28 -22.62
N GLU A 120 -12.44 -28.53 -23.72
CA GLU A 120 -12.38 -29.16 -25.05
C GLU A 120 -11.03 -29.87 -25.23
N ASP A 121 -11.08 -31.08 -25.76
CA ASP A 121 -9.92 -31.80 -26.28
C ASP A 121 -10.24 -32.23 -27.72
N PHE A 122 -9.44 -33.11 -28.35
CA PHE A 122 -9.66 -33.57 -29.71
C PHE A 122 -11.03 -34.25 -29.90
N LEU A 123 -11.46 -35.12 -28.97
CA LEU A 123 -12.72 -35.87 -29.08
C LEU A 123 -13.91 -35.24 -28.37
N VAL A 124 -13.65 -34.56 -27.24
CA VAL A 124 -14.71 -34.09 -26.34
C VAL A 124 -14.93 -32.59 -26.58
N PRO A 125 -16.19 -32.12 -26.72
CA PRO A 125 -16.48 -30.69 -26.78
C PRO A 125 -16.29 -30.05 -25.40
N GLN A 126 -16.08 -28.74 -25.37
CA GLN A 126 -16.17 -27.99 -24.12
C GLN A 126 -17.62 -28.06 -23.62
N VAL A 127 -17.83 -28.34 -22.34
CA VAL A 127 -19.17 -28.43 -21.75
C VAL A 127 -19.29 -27.46 -20.59
N ALA A 128 -20.37 -26.68 -20.56
CA ALA A 128 -20.67 -25.75 -19.48
C ALA A 128 -22.13 -25.86 -19.05
N ILE A 129 -22.37 -25.57 -17.78
CA ILE A 129 -23.70 -25.41 -17.20
C ILE A 129 -23.84 -23.98 -16.71
N GLY A 130 -25.02 -23.38 -16.90
CA GLY A 130 -25.27 -22.03 -16.42
C GLY A 130 -26.65 -21.86 -15.80
N PHE A 131 -26.70 -20.89 -14.90
CA PHE A 131 -27.86 -20.49 -14.13
C PHE A 131 -28.10 -19.02 -14.39
N GLN A 132 -29.15 -18.74 -15.13
CA GLN A 132 -29.63 -17.39 -15.41
C GLN A 132 -30.57 -16.93 -14.31
N ASP A 133 -30.40 -15.70 -13.84
CA ASP A 133 -31.18 -15.11 -12.75
C ASP A 133 -31.19 -16.04 -11.53
N PHE A 134 -29.97 -16.48 -11.17
CA PHE A 134 -29.69 -17.31 -10.00
C PHE A 134 -29.93 -16.51 -8.70
N LEU A 135 -29.60 -15.22 -8.70
CA LEU A 135 -30.00 -14.26 -7.68
C LEU A 135 -30.70 -13.05 -8.33
N GLY A 136 -32.02 -12.97 -8.20
CA GLY A 136 -32.81 -11.84 -8.68
C GLY A 136 -34.28 -12.00 -8.38
N THR A 137 -35.16 -11.50 -9.24
CA THR A 137 -36.63 -11.60 -9.04
C THR A 137 -37.20 -12.94 -9.50
N GLY A 138 -36.42 -13.72 -10.23
CA GLY A 138 -36.85 -14.96 -10.86
C GLY A 138 -37.62 -14.74 -12.17
N LEU A 139 -37.76 -13.49 -12.61
CA LEU A 139 -38.53 -13.10 -13.80
C LEU A 139 -37.94 -13.72 -15.08
N PHE A 140 -36.61 -13.79 -15.15
CA PHE A 140 -35.87 -14.34 -16.29
C PHE A 140 -35.11 -15.61 -15.91
N SER A 141 -35.57 -16.35 -14.88
CA SER A 141 -34.88 -17.52 -14.34
C SER A 141 -34.89 -18.70 -15.28
N GLY A 142 -33.71 -19.27 -15.52
CA GLY A 142 -33.54 -20.45 -16.33
C GLY A 142 -32.19 -21.12 -16.12
N GLU A 143 -32.11 -22.40 -16.48
CA GLU A 143 -30.88 -23.18 -16.43
C GLU A 143 -30.54 -23.66 -17.84
N TYR A 144 -29.26 -23.84 -18.15
CA TYR A 144 -28.84 -24.39 -19.43
C TYR A 144 -27.62 -25.27 -19.31
N LEU A 145 -27.54 -26.26 -20.18
CA LEU A 145 -26.36 -27.09 -20.42
C LEU A 145 -25.97 -26.91 -21.89
N VAL A 146 -24.71 -26.58 -22.16
CA VAL A 146 -24.23 -26.30 -23.52
C VAL A 146 -22.90 -26.97 -23.77
N ALA A 147 -22.75 -27.52 -24.98
CA ALA A 147 -21.51 -28.06 -25.50
C ALA A 147 -21.04 -27.20 -26.68
N SER A 148 -19.76 -26.84 -26.71
CA SER A 148 -19.14 -26.10 -27.83
C SER A 148 -17.92 -26.83 -28.36
N LYS A 149 -17.77 -26.87 -29.69
CA LYS A 149 -16.68 -27.54 -30.39
C LYS A 149 -16.13 -26.65 -31.49
N ARG A 150 -14.81 -26.51 -31.53
CA ARG A 150 -14.13 -25.71 -32.55
C ARG A 150 -13.49 -26.59 -33.61
N PHE A 151 -13.70 -26.23 -34.87
CA PHE A 151 -13.05 -26.82 -36.03
C PHE A 151 -12.42 -25.70 -36.87
N GLY A 152 -11.12 -25.45 -36.65
CA GLY A 152 -10.41 -24.34 -37.30
C GLY A 152 -11.03 -22.99 -36.94
N ASP A 153 -11.60 -22.30 -37.92
CA ASP A 153 -12.23 -20.98 -37.74
C ASP A 153 -13.74 -21.03 -37.49
N LEU A 154 -14.31 -22.24 -37.35
CA LEU A 154 -15.72 -22.43 -37.01
C LEU A 154 -15.86 -22.90 -35.56
N ASP A 155 -16.78 -22.31 -34.80
CA ASP A 155 -17.16 -22.75 -33.46
C ASP A 155 -18.65 -23.08 -33.44
N PHE A 156 -18.98 -24.33 -33.13
CA PHE A 156 -20.34 -24.81 -33.04
C PHE A 156 -20.76 -24.92 -31.58
N SER A 157 -21.98 -24.50 -31.26
CA SER A 157 -22.58 -24.63 -29.93
C SER A 157 -23.93 -25.35 -30.03
N PHE A 158 -24.15 -26.31 -29.13
CA PHE A 158 -25.41 -27.05 -28.99
C PHE A 158 -25.79 -27.08 -27.52
N GLY A 159 -27.02 -26.67 -27.18
CA GLY A 159 -27.44 -26.62 -25.79
C GLY A 159 -28.90 -26.94 -25.55
N LEU A 160 -29.17 -27.22 -24.28
CA LEU A 160 -30.48 -27.51 -23.70
C LEU A 160 -30.79 -26.45 -22.65
N GLY A 161 -32.01 -25.92 -22.66
CA GLY A 161 -32.49 -24.94 -21.69
C GLY A 161 -33.68 -25.45 -20.88
N TRP A 162 -33.81 -24.93 -19.65
CA TRP A 162 -34.94 -25.05 -18.73
C TRP A 162 -35.44 -23.66 -18.33
N GLY A 163 -36.70 -23.53 -17.91
CA GLY A 163 -37.28 -22.25 -17.49
C GLY A 163 -37.27 -21.21 -18.62
N TYR A 164 -36.83 -19.98 -18.33
CA TYR A 164 -36.76 -18.91 -19.33
C TYR A 164 -35.78 -19.22 -20.47
N ALA A 165 -34.69 -19.95 -20.19
CA ALA A 165 -33.76 -20.43 -21.22
C ALA A 165 -34.40 -21.46 -22.16
N ALA A 166 -35.52 -22.07 -21.76
CA ALA A 166 -36.36 -22.92 -22.62
C ALA A 166 -37.51 -22.16 -23.31
N GLY A 167 -37.69 -20.87 -23.05
CA GLY A 167 -38.88 -20.10 -23.46
C GLY A 167 -40.12 -20.43 -22.63
N SER A 168 -40.00 -20.48 -21.30
CA SER A 168 -41.08 -20.82 -20.35
C SER A 168 -42.52 -20.45 -20.79
N GLY A 169 -43.42 -21.44 -20.81
CA GLY A 169 -44.86 -21.25 -21.11
C GLY A 169 -45.40 -22.18 -22.21
N SER A 170 -46.73 -22.40 -22.22
CA SER A 170 -47.44 -23.14 -23.28
C SER A 170 -47.42 -22.31 -24.58
N ARG A 171 -46.97 -22.92 -25.69
CA ARG A 171 -46.80 -22.26 -26.99
C ARG A 171 -48.17 -21.84 -27.59
N SER A 172 -48.23 -20.65 -28.17
CA SER A 172 -49.19 -20.35 -29.24
C SER A 172 -48.71 -21.05 -30.51
N ASN A 173 -49.59 -21.81 -31.18
CA ASN A 173 -49.25 -22.52 -32.42
C ASN A 173 -48.79 -21.58 -33.56
N ASP A 174 -48.98 -20.27 -33.41
CA ASP A 174 -48.88 -19.29 -34.49
C ASP A 174 -47.50 -18.61 -34.60
N GLN A 175 -46.57 -18.85 -33.66
CA GLN A 175 -45.24 -18.22 -33.64
C GLN A 175 -44.11 -19.27 -33.77
N PRO A 176 -43.02 -18.99 -34.52
CA PRO A 176 -41.85 -19.88 -34.61
C PRO A 176 -41.13 -19.96 -33.25
N GLY A 177 -40.64 -21.12 -32.87
CA GLY A 177 -39.97 -21.32 -31.57
C GLY A 177 -39.02 -22.52 -31.58
N GLY A 178 -38.20 -22.64 -30.54
CA GLY A 178 -37.21 -23.72 -30.39
C GLY A 178 -37.79 -25.13 -30.42
N LEU A 179 -36.95 -26.11 -30.75
CA LEU A 179 -37.29 -27.52 -30.68
C LEU A 179 -37.46 -27.94 -29.22
N ARG A 180 -38.69 -28.30 -28.82
CA ARG A 180 -39.02 -28.73 -27.45
C ARG A 180 -39.12 -30.24 -27.32
N LYS A 181 -38.75 -30.74 -26.14
CA LYS A 181 -38.91 -32.14 -25.73
C LYS A 181 -39.34 -32.21 -24.27
N SER A 182 -40.03 -33.29 -23.90
CA SER A 182 -40.39 -33.54 -22.50
C SER A 182 -39.13 -33.57 -21.64
N ASN A 183 -39.20 -32.93 -20.46
CA ASN A 183 -38.06 -32.88 -19.55
C ASN A 183 -37.70 -34.29 -19.06
N PRO A 184 -36.49 -34.81 -19.39
CA PRO A 184 -36.11 -36.18 -19.04
C PRO A 184 -36.02 -36.40 -17.53
N LEU A 185 -35.77 -35.34 -16.74
CA LEU A 185 -35.63 -35.42 -15.29
C LEU A 185 -36.95 -35.75 -14.58
N ILE A 186 -38.10 -35.56 -15.24
CA ILE A 186 -39.41 -35.98 -14.72
C ILE A 186 -39.44 -37.49 -14.45
N LYS A 187 -38.69 -38.29 -15.23
CA LYS A 187 -38.58 -39.73 -15.00
C LYS A 187 -37.84 -40.09 -13.71
N LEU A 188 -37.06 -39.16 -13.15
CA LEU A 188 -36.34 -39.36 -11.89
C LEU A 188 -37.20 -38.97 -10.67
N SER A 189 -38.02 -37.92 -10.80
CA SER A 189 -38.92 -37.46 -9.74
C SER A 189 -39.99 -36.51 -10.32
N ASP A 190 -41.23 -36.65 -9.86
CA ASP A 190 -42.33 -35.73 -10.20
C ASP A 190 -42.05 -34.28 -9.76
N SER A 191 -41.13 -34.05 -8.82
CA SER A 191 -40.69 -32.71 -8.41
C SER A 191 -40.12 -31.89 -9.57
N PHE A 192 -39.58 -32.52 -10.62
CA PHE A 192 -39.07 -31.83 -11.80
C PHE A 192 -40.16 -31.44 -12.80
N LYS A 193 -41.40 -31.88 -12.61
CA LYS A 193 -42.49 -31.60 -13.53
C LYS A 193 -42.95 -30.15 -13.42
N THR A 194 -43.16 -29.67 -12.20
CA THR A 194 -43.69 -28.33 -11.93
C THR A 194 -42.63 -27.40 -11.41
N ARG A 195 -42.42 -26.26 -12.08
CA ARG A 195 -41.53 -25.20 -11.60
C ARG A 195 -42.24 -24.34 -10.55
N SER A 196 -41.76 -24.37 -9.30
CA SER A 196 -42.27 -23.49 -8.25
C SER A 196 -41.94 -22.03 -8.60
N SER A 197 -42.94 -21.16 -8.76
CA SER A 197 -42.71 -19.73 -8.93
C SER A 197 -42.18 -19.13 -7.63
N GLY A 198 -40.94 -18.66 -7.62
CA GLY A 198 -40.38 -17.90 -6.49
C GLY A 198 -41.23 -16.67 -6.17
N SER A 199 -41.10 -16.13 -4.95
CA SER A 199 -41.81 -14.90 -4.58
C SER A 199 -41.39 -13.77 -5.52
N ARG A 200 -42.36 -13.05 -6.12
CA ARG A 200 -42.11 -11.87 -6.98
C ARG A 200 -41.40 -10.69 -6.25
N GLN A 201 -41.18 -10.82 -4.94
CA GLN A 201 -40.29 -9.95 -4.18
C GLN A 201 -38.85 -10.40 -4.42
N GLY A 202 -38.08 -9.61 -5.15
CA GLY A 202 -36.73 -9.97 -5.60
C GLY A 202 -35.77 -10.37 -4.48
N GLY A 203 -34.78 -11.19 -4.84
CA GLY A 203 -33.68 -11.58 -3.96
C GLY A 203 -33.88 -12.86 -3.15
N SER A 204 -34.93 -13.66 -3.44
CA SER A 204 -35.15 -14.99 -2.84
C SER A 204 -34.30 -16.08 -3.52
N PHE A 205 -33.78 -17.04 -2.75
CA PHE A 205 -32.99 -18.17 -3.24
C PHE A 205 -33.88 -19.42 -3.29
N ALA A 206 -34.10 -20.00 -4.48
CA ALA A 206 -35.09 -21.07 -4.69
C ALA A 206 -34.52 -22.26 -5.49
N PRO A 207 -33.60 -23.06 -4.92
CA PRO A 207 -32.98 -24.19 -5.63
C PRO A 207 -33.97 -25.29 -6.04
N GLY A 208 -35.12 -25.40 -5.34
CA GLY A 208 -36.18 -26.37 -5.66
C GLY A 208 -36.87 -26.14 -7.01
N ALA A 209 -36.63 -25.00 -7.68
CA ALA A 209 -37.15 -24.71 -9.01
C ALA A 209 -36.19 -25.13 -10.13
N TRP A 210 -34.94 -25.50 -9.85
CA TRP A 210 -33.94 -25.72 -10.88
C TRP A 210 -34.17 -27.01 -11.69
N PHE A 211 -33.92 -26.93 -13.00
CA PHE A 211 -34.09 -28.03 -13.96
C PHE A 211 -35.51 -28.62 -13.99
N SER A 212 -36.49 -27.84 -13.51
CA SER A 212 -37.89 -28.23 -13.45
C SER A 212 -38.73 -27.52 -14.52
N GLY A 213 -39.84 -28.15 -14.90
CA GLY A 213 -40.73 -27.78 -15.99
C GLY A 213 -41.05 -29.00 -16.85
N ASP A 214 -42.23 -28.99 -17.48
CA ASP A 214 -42.72 -30.10 -18.32
C ASP A 214 -41.85 -30.32 -19.58
N GLU A 215 -41.17 -29.28 -20.05
CA GLU A 215 -40.42 -29.27 -21.30
C GLU A 215 -39.03 -28.64 -21.15
N ILE A 216 -38.10 -29.10 -21.99
CA ILE A 216 -36.81 -28.48 -22.30
C ILE A 216 -36.82 -27.99 -23.74
N SER A 217 -35.96 -27.02 -24.05
CA SER A 217 -35.76 -26.55 -25.43
C SER A 217 -34.32 -26.68 -25.88
N ILE A 218 -34.13 -27.00 -27.15
CA ILE A 218 -32.83 -27.10 -27.81
C ILE A 218 -32.51 -25.77 -28.48
N PHE A 219 -31.27 -25.32 -28.30
CA PHE A 219 -30.71 -24.19 -29.03
C PHE A 219 -29.38 -24.54 -29.66
N THR A 220 -29.06 -23.86 -30.75
CA THR A 220 -27.83 -24.11 -31.52
C THR A 220 -27.22 -22.80 -32.00
N GLY A 221 -25.91 -22.76 -32.13
CA GLY A 221 -25.17 -21.59 -32.59
C GLY A 221 -23.96 -21.97 -33.44
N LEU A 222 -23.63 -21.13 -34.40
CA LEU A 222 -22.41 -21.23 -35.20
C LEU A 222 -21.75 -19.85 -35.25
N GLU A 223 -20.46 -19.82 -34.91
CA GLU A 223 -19.60 -18.65 -35.04
C GLU A 223 -18.52 -18.95 -36.09
N TYR A 224 -18.30 -18.00 -37.01
CA TYR A 224 -17.23 -18.06 -37.99
C TYR A 224 -16.27 -16.89 -37.77
N PHE A 225 -15.04 -17.20 -37.39
CA PHE A 225 -13.95 -16.25 -37.21
C PHE A 225 -13.36 -15.92 -38.57
N THR A 226 -13.68 -14.75 -39.10
CA THR A 226 -13.25 -14.39 -40.46
C THR A 226 -11.75 -14.09 -40.49
N PRO A 227 -11.11 -14.11 -41.68
CA PRO A 227 -9.73 -13.63 -41.84
C PRO A 227 -9.52 -12.14 -41.49
N ILE A 228 -10.59 -11.36 -41.35
CA ILE A 228 -10.52 -9.97 -40.91
C ILE A 228 -10.34 -9.95 -39.40
N LYS A 229 -9.18 -9.46 -38.94
CA LYS A 229 -8.83 -9.38 -37.52
C LYS A 229 -9.96 -8.78 -36.68
N GLY A 230 -10.46 -9.58 -35.74
CA GLY A 230 -11.50 -9.20 -34.79
C GLY A 230 -12.94 -9.32 -35.29
N LEU A 231 -13.18 -9.68 -36.54
CA LEU A 231 -14.54 -9.83 -37.10
C LEU A 231 -15.01 -11.30 -37.03
N THR A 232 -16.15 -11.51 -36.39
CA THR A 232 -16.83 -12.80 -36.26
C THR A 232 -18.25 -12.70 -36.82
N LEU A 233 -18.63 -13.63 -37.71
CA LEU A 233 -20.01 -13.80 -38.15
C LEU A 233 -20.70 -14.81 -37.23
N LYS A 234 -21.97 -14.58 -36.90
CA LYS A 234 -22.73 -15.47 -36.02
C LYS A 234 -24.11 -15.75 -36.57
N ILE A 235 -24.56 -16.98 -36.35
CA ILE A 235 -25.94 -17.41 -36.57
C ILE A 235 -26.35 -18.31 -35.40
N GLU A 236 -27.57 -18.14 -34.91
CA GLU A 236 -28.13 -18.95 -33.83
C GLU A 236 -29.60 -19.28 -34.09
N SER A 237 -30.04 -20.39 -33.51
CA SER A 237 -31.45 -20.73 -33.36
C SER A 237 -31.85 -20.48 -31.90
N ASP A 238 -32.64 -19.42 -31.72
CA ASP A 238 -33.16 -18.97 -30.44
C ASP A 238 -34.34 -19.86 -30.00
N PRO A 239 -34.27 -20.51 -28.83
CA PRO A 239 -35.33 -21.38 -28.36
C PRO A 239 -36.51 -20.61 -27.75
N HIS A 240 -36.37 -19.30 -27.56
CA HIS A 240 -37.31 -18.49 -26.79
C HIS A 240 -38.71 -18.39 -27.43
N ASN A 241 -39.71 -18.15 -26.60
CA ASN A 241 -41.09 -17.92 -27.04
C ASN A 241 -41.57 -16.56 -26.55
N TYR A 242 -41.52 -15.56 -27.45
CA TYR A 242 -41.86 -14.19 -27.11
C TYR A 242 -43.37 -13.90 -27.03
N SER A 243 -44.23 -14.86 -27.39
CA SER A 243 -45.69 -14.70 -27.31
C SER A 243 -46.25 -14.68 -25.89
N ARG A 244 -45.42 -14.99 -24.87
CA ARG A 244 -45.78 -14.93 -23.45
C ARG A 244 -44.60 -14.47 -22.61
N GLU A 245 -44.18 -13.22 -22.83
CA GLU A 245 -43.11 -12.64 -22.02
C GLU A 245 -43.55 -12.43 -20.56
N PRO A 246 -42.59 -12.42 -19.62
CA PRO A 246 -42.85 -12.00 -18.26
C PRO A 246 -43.50 -10.60 -18.22
N VAL A 247 -44.30 -10.33 -17.19
CA VAL A 247 -45.14 -9.12 -17.06
C VAL A 247 -46.17 -8.89 -18.20
N GLY A 248 -46.52 -9.94 -18.95
CA GLY A 248 -47.55 -9.90 -20.00
C GLY A 248 -47.12 -9.04 -21.18
N ASN A 249 -45.83 -9.11 -21.56
CA ASN A 249 -45.22 -8.29 -22.59
C ASN A 249 -45.10 -8.99 -23.95
N ASP A 250 -46.17 -9.59 -24.44
CA ASP A 250 -46.14 -10.43 -25.64
C ASP A 250 -45.56 -9.66 -26.84
N LEU A 251 -44.52 -10.23 -27.46
CA LEU A 251 -43.83 -9.67 -28.62
C LEU A 251 -44.02 -10.58 -29.83
N GLU A 252 -44.05 -9.97 -31.01
CA GLU A 252 -44.09 -10.69 -32.27
C GLU A 252 -42.70 -11.19 -32.65
N GLN A 253 -42.65 -12.40 -33.19
CA GLN A 253 -41.47 -13.07 -33.71
C GLN A 253 -41.82 -13.73 -35.05
N SER A 254 -41.17 -13.31 -36.12
CA SER A 254 -41.34 -13.92 -37.45
C SER A 254 -40.32 -15.01 -37.76
N SER A 255 -39.22 -15.08 -37.00
CA SER A 255 -38.20 -16.12 -37.12
C SER A 255 -37.52 -16.41 -35.78
N ASN A 256 -37.16 -17.67 -35.56
CA ASN A 256 -36.31 -18.10 -34.45
C ASN A 256 -34.82 -18.15 -34.79
N ILE A 257 -34.44 -17.67 -35.98
CA ILE A 257 -33.05 -17.57 -36.41
C ILE A 257 -32.57 -16.13 -36.25
N ASN A 258 -31.53 -15.94 -35.44
CA ASN A 258 -30.84 -14.66 -35.29
C ASN A 258 -29.47 -14.75 -35.98
N TRP A 259 -29.05 -13.66 -36.62
CA TRP A 259 -27.77 -13.61 -37.32
C TRP A 259 -27.19 -12.20 -37.29
N GLY A 260 -25.87 -12.11 -37.37
CA GLY A 260 -25.20 -10.82 -37.26
C GLY A 260 -23.69 -10.94 -37.21
N VAL A 261 -23.07 -9.86 -36.74
CA VAL A 261 -21.62 -9.72 -36.67
C VAL A 261 -21.19 -9.22 -35.30
N ASN A 262 -20.00 -9.63 -34.89
CA ASN A 262 -19.28 -9.08 -33.76
C ASN A 262 -17.91 -8.59 -34.23
N TYR A 263 -17.53 -7.38 -33.84
CA TYR A 263 -16.24 -6.78 -34.21
C TYR A 263 -15.46 -6.32 -32.98
N ARG A 264 -14.21 -6.80 -32.88
CA ARG A 264 -13.23 -6.46 -31.85
C ARG A 264 -11.94 -5.96 -32.49
N GLY A 265 -12.00 -4.77 -33.07
CA GLY A 265 -10.82 -4.10 -33.65
C GLY A 265 -9.80 -3.64 -32.61
N PHE A 266 -10.25 -3.40 -31.37
CA PHE A 266 -9.41 -3.05 -30.23
C PHE A 266 -9.59 -4.06 -29.10
N ASN A 267 -8.54 -4.30 -28.32
CA ASN A 267 -8.60 -5.25 -27.21
C ASN A 267 -9.60 -4.85 -26.10
N TRP A 268 -9.95 -3.56 -26.02
CA TRP A 268 -10.84 -3.00 -25.00
C TRP A 268 -12.28 -2.74 -25.50
N LEU A 269 -12.58 -2.90 -26.79
CA LEU A 269 -13.88 -2.57 -27.38
C LEU A 269 -14.48 -3.75 -28.13
N ASP A 270 -15.69 -4.16 -27.75
CA ASP A 270 -16.50 -5.20 -28.40
C ASP A 270 -17.80 -4.58 -28.92
N ILE A 271 -18.09 -4.75 -30.21
CA ILE A 271 -19.31 -4.23 -30.84
C ILE A 271 -20.04 -5.37 -31.51
N ALA A 272 -21.32 -5.56 -31.20
CA ALA A 272 -22.17 -6.53 -31.87
C ALA A 272 -23.36 -5.84 -32.55
N PHE A 273 -23.69 -6.31 -33.76
CA PHE A 273 -24.88 -5.87 -34.49
C PHE A 273 -25.56 -7.09 -35.11
N ALA A 274 -26.84 -7.27 -34.82
CA ALA A 274 -27.58 -8.46 -35.26
C ALA A 274 -29.02 -8.15 -35.67
N ARG A 275 -29.57 -9.05 -36.48
CA ARG A 275 -30.98 -9.14 -36.82
C ARG A 275 -31.58 -10.28 -36.00
N GLU A 276 -32.56 -9.96 -35.17
CA GLU A 276 -33.16 -10.89 -34.21
C GLU A 276 -34.68 -10.95 -34.34
N ARG A 277 -35.27 -12.07 -33.92
CA ARG A 277 -36.73 -12.32 -34.02
C ARG A 277 -37.31 -12.12 -35.43
N GLY A 278 -36.46 -12.24 -36.46
CA GLY A 278 -36.77 -11.96 -37.86
C GLY A 278 -36.71 -10.48 -38.24
N GLU A 279 -37.14 -9.57 -37.36
CA GLU A 279 -37.35 -8.17 -37.74
C GLU A 279 -36.76 -7.08 -36.85
N GLU A 280 -36.18 -7.45 -35.72
CA GLU A 280 -35.65 -6.51 -34.74
C GLU A 280 -34.13 -6.35 -34.90
N TRP A 281 -33.63 -5.13 -34.70
CA TRP A 281 -32.20 -4.85 -34.72
C TRP A 281 -31.65 -4.85 -33.30
N MET A 282 -30.52 -5.52 -33.12
CA MET A 282 -29.75 -5.51 -31.88
C MET A 282 -28.45 -4.74 -32.07
N LEU A 283 -28.12 -3.90 -31.10
CA LEU A 283 -26.79 -3.29 -30.95
C LEU A 283 -26.26 -3.55 -29.54
N ARG A 284 -25.03 -4.04 -29.45
CA ARG A 284 -24.28 -4.13 -28.19
C ARG A 284 -22.95 -3.41 -28.28
N LEU A 285 -22.63 -2.66 -27.24
CA LEU A 285 -21.33 -2.04 -27.02
C LEU A 285 -20.75 -2.54 -25.71
N GLY A 286 -19.54 -3.11 -25.74
CA GLY A 286 -18.84 -3.66 -24.59
C GLY A 286 -17.45 -3.07 -24.41
N LEU A 287 -17.14 -2.63 -23.20
CA LEU A 287 -15.82 -2.18 -22.76
C LEU A 287 -15.17 -3.29 -21.95
N ARG A 288 -13.96 -3.71 -22.34
CA ARG A 288 -13.26 -4.87 -21.78
C ARG A 288 -11.91 -4.48 -21.19
N ALA A 289 -11.52 -5.14 -20.11
CA ALA A 289 -10.21 -5.04 -19.50
C ALA A 289 -9.79 -6.38 -18.90
N ASN A 290 -8.48 -6.68 -18.87
CA ASN A 290 -7.97 -7.80 -18.08
C ASN A 290 -7.47 -7.29 -16.74
N LEU A 291 -8.02 -7.82 -15.65
CA LEU A 291 -7.69 -7.37 -14.30
C LEU A 291 -6.26 -7.76 -13.88
N ASN A 292 -5.49 -8.52 -14.68
CA ASN A 292 -4.06 -8.76 -14.42
C ASN A 292 -3.12 -7.73 -15.07
N ASP A 293 -3.62 -6.85 -15.94
CA ASP A 293 -2.81 -5.87 -16.66
C ASP A 293 -2.25 -4.80 -15.70
N GLN A 294 -0.97 -4.46 -15.84
CA GLN A 294 -0.25 -3.55 -14.93
C GLN A 294 -0.57 -2.05 -15.14
N GLY A 295 -1.51 -1.73 -16.04
CA GLY A 295 -1.92 -0.36 -16.33
C GLY A 295 -0.83 0.44 -17.07
N ILE A 296 -0.88 1.77 -16.90
CA ILE A 296 0.00 2.72 -17.58
C ILE A 296 1.45 2.57 -17.07
N PRO A 297 2.47 2.59 -17.95
CA PRO A 297 3.88 2.62 -17.56
C PRO A 297 4.23 3.80 -16.63
N LYS A 298 5.07 3.53 -15.63
CA LYS A 298 5.39 4.46 -14.53
C LYS A 298 6.55 5.41 -14.89
N LEU A 299 6.39 6.16 -15.97
CA LEU A 299 7.45 6.97 -16.59
C LEU A 299 7.91 8.18 -15.73
N MET A 300 7.12 8.61 -14.76
CA MET A 300 7.46 9.74 -13.87
C MET A 300 8.09 9.31 -12.54
N ASP A 301 8.24 8.00 -12.30
CA ASP A 301 9.00 7.54 -11.15
C ASP A 301 10.51 7.58 -11.45
N GLU A 302 11.28 8.06 -10.49
CA GLU A 302 12.74 8.11 -10.64
C GLU A 302 13.31 6.69 -10.78
N PRO A 303 14.22 6.47 -11.75
CA PRO A 303 14.86 5.18 -11.90
C PRO A 303 15.66 4.82 -10.64
N PRO A 304 15.89 3.52 -10.35
CA PRO A 304 16.70 3.12 -9.21
C PRO A 304 18.09 3.73 -9.30
N LYS A 305 18.59 4.25 -8.18
CA LYS A 305 19.96 4.75 -8.06
C LYS A 305 20.94 3.63 -8.46
N LYS A 306 21.83 3.93 -9.42
CA LYS A 306 22.88 2.99 -9.81
C LYS A 306 23.86 2.85 -8.64
N LEU A 307 24.19 1.61 -8.28
CA LEU A 307 25.16 1.35 -7.24
C LEU A 307 26.57 1.65 -7.75
N ASN A 308 27.24 2.59 -7.08
CA ASN A 308 28.67 2.83 -7.28
C ASN A 308 29.44 1.77 -6.49
N VAL A 309 30.00 0.78 -7.18
CA VAL A 309 30.83 -0.25 -6.53
C VAL A 309 32.09 0.43 -6.01
N ARG A 310 32.20 0.58 -4.69
CA ARG A 310 33.50 0.87 -4.08
C ARG A 310 34.37 -0.36 -4.32
N LYS A 311 35.54 -0.17 -4.95
CA LYS A 311 36.50 -1.27 -5.11
C LYS A 311 36.86 -1.71 -3.71
N LYS A 312 36.50 -2.95 -3.34
CA LYS A 312 36.89 -3.62 -2.11
C LYS A 312 38.38 -3.34 -1.89
N THR A 313 38.71 -2.47 -0.95
CA THR A 313 40.12 -2.28 -0.61
C THR A 313 40.49 -3.58 0.06
N LEU A 314 41.38 -4.37 -0.54
CA LEU A 314 41.74 -5.69 -0.01
C LEU A 314 42.11 -5.51 1.46
N SER A 315 41.26 -5.99 2.35
CA SER A 315 41.59 -6.21 3.75
C SER A 315 42.87 -7.05 3.77
N SER A 316 43.95 -6.47 4.31
CA SER A 316 45.16 -7.21 4.66
C SER A 316 44.77 -8.47 5.43
N PRO A 317 45.34 -9.64 5.12
CA PRO A 317 44.88 -10.92 5.65
C PRO A 317 44.95 -10.91 7.19
N THR A 318 43.81 -11.15 7.83
CA THR A 318 43.71 -11.44 9.26
C THR A 318 44.54 -12.68 9.57
N SER A 319 45.55 -12.53 10.43
CA SER A 319 46.27 -13.65 11.03
C SER A 319 45.34 -14.41 11.97
N GLU A 320 45.07 -15.67 11.65
CA GLU A 320 44.47 -16.64 12.56
C GLU A 320 45.36 -16.81 13.80
N ILE A 321 44.92 -16.30 14.96
CA ILE A 321 45.32 -16.83 16.26
C ILE A 321 44.05 -16.91 17.11
N GLY A 322 43.45 -18.10 17.15
CA GLY A 322 42.32 -18.40 18.03
C GLY A 322 42.77 -18.51 19.48
N VAL A 323 42.05 -17.85 20.38
CA VAL A 323 42.04 -18.18 21.81
C VAL A 323 40.59 -18.19 22.29
N ASP A 324 40.18 -19.32 22.83
CA ASP A 324 38.86 -19.65 23.35
C ASP A 324 38.55 -18.87 24.65
N PRO A 325 37.46 -18.07 24.73
CA PRO A 325 37.13 -17.26 25.92
C PRO A 325 36.58 -18.06 27.12
N SER A 326 36.41 -19.38 27.01
CA SER A 326 35.69 -20.18 28.02
C SER A 326 36.47 -20.53 29.30
N ASN A 327 37.76 -20.16 29.39
CA ASN A 327 38.64 -20.59 30.50
C ASN A 327 38.94 -19.56 31.60
N ILE A 328 38.17 -18.48 31.77
CA ILE A 328 38.42 -17.50 32.85
C ILE A 328 37.30 -17.57 33.89
N THR A 329 37.53 -18.35 34.95
CA THR A 329 36.69 -18.37 36.16
C THR A 329 37.12 -17.29 37.17
N LYS A 330 36.15 -16.88 37.98
CA LYS A 330 36.01 -15.56 38.61
C LYS A 330 36.80 -15.33 39.91
N ASN A 331 37.90 -16.04 40.20
CA ASN A 331 38.47 -15.98 41.57
C ASN A 331 39.97 -16.26 41.76
N ASP A 332 40.86 -15.93 40.81
CA ASP A 332 42.31 -15.92 41.09
C ASP A 332 42.83 -14.51 41.44
N LYS A 333 42.89 -14.25 42.76
CA LYS A 333 43.50 -13.06 43.39
C LYS A 333 45.04 -13.09 43.39
N LYS A 334 45.67 -13.42 42.26
CA LYS A 334 47.12 -13.26 42.04
C LYS A 334 47.40 -12.79 40.61
N LEU A 335 46.89 -11.61 40.26
CA LEU A 335 47.27 -10.89 39.05
C LEU A 335 47.37 -9.39 39.39
N GLN A 336 48.42 -8.76 38.86
CA GLN A 336 49.04 -7.45 39.20
C GLN A 336 50.19 -7.59 40.23
N PRO A 337 51.46 -7.21 39.93
CA PRO A 337 51.98 -6.47 38.78
C PRO A 337 53.21 -7.16 38.14
N TRP A 338 53.04 -8.19 37.31
CA TRP A 338 54.14 -8.77 36.50
C TRP A 338 53.85 -8.77 34.99
N PHE A 339 53.00 -7.84 34.53
CA PHE A 339 52.75 -7.54 33.12
C PHE A 339 53.15 -6.11 32.74
N TYR A 340 54.09 -5.51 33.49
CA TYR A 340 54.67 -4.20 33.20
C TYR A 340 56.19 -4.21 32.94
N ASP A 341 56.83 -5.38 32.84
CA ASP A 341 58.31 -5.42 32.74
C ASP A 341 58.89 -6.47 31.77
N ARG A 342 58.16 -6.83 30.71
CA ARG A 342 58.74 -7.66 29.63
C ARG A 342 58.18 -7.33 28.23
N TYR A 343 58.11 -6.04 27.91
CA TYR A 343 58.28 -5.54 26.54
C TYR A 343 59.13 -4.28 26.58
N ARG A 344 60.42 -4.48 26.84
CA ARG A 344 61.47 -3.55 26.46
C ARG A 344 62.35 -4.18 25.38
N PRO A 345 61.88 -4.31 24.13
CA PRO A 345 62.75 -4.24 22.97
C PRO A 345 62.82 -2.79 22.51
N SER A 346 64.03 -2.24 22.59
CA SER A 346 64.50 -1.12 21.77
C SER A 346 64.25 -1.44 20.30
N ASN A 347 63.34 -0.73 19.64
CA ASN A 347 63.40 -0.43 18.21
C ASN A 347 62.29 0.56 17.84
N ASP A 348 62.62 1.85 17.89
CA ASP A 348 61.79 2.93 17.35
C ASP A 348 61.34 2.64 15.90
N ASN A 349 62.12 1.84 15.16
CA ASN A 349 61.84 1.39 13.79
C ASN A 349 60.50 0.63 13.60
N ILE A 350 60.04 -0.17 14.58
CA ILE A 350 58.78 -0.92 14.45
C ILE A 350 57.58 0.02 14.57
N ARG A 351 57.65 1.00 15.48
CA ARG A 351 56.61 2.02 15.66
C ARG A 351 56.57 3.03 14.51
N ILE A 352 57.74 3.36 13.94
CA ILE A 352 57.85 4.17 12.72
C ILE A 352 57.12 3.52 11.55
N SER A 353 57.30 2.21 11.34
CA SER A 353 56.65 1.49 10.24
C SER A 353 55.12 1.43 10.39
N SER A 354 54.61 1.25 11.61
CA SER A 354 53.17 1.21 11.87
C SER A 354 52.53 2.59 11.69
N LEU A 355 53.15 3.64 12.22
CA LEU A 355 52.65 5.01 12.06
C LEU A 355 52.74 5.48 10.59
N LYS A 356 53.81 5.10 9.89
CA LYS A 356 53.97 5.37 8.46
C LYS A 356 52.90 4.69 7.62
N ASN A 357 52.51 3.46 7.95
CA ASN A 357 51.44 2.75 7.27
C ASN A 357 50.07 3.41 7.51
N ILE A 358 49.75 3.77 8.74
CA ILE A 358 48.49 4.47 9.08
C ILE A 358 48.38 5.79 8.32
N LEU A 359 49.45 6.59 8.31
CA LEU A 359 49.45 7.88 7.61
C LEU A 359 49.33 7.70 6.09
N ASN A 360 49.97 6.69 5.51
CA ASN A 360 49.83 6.38 4.10
C ASN A 360 48.41 5.87 3.76
N GLU A 361 47.75 5.11 4.64
CA GLU A 361 46.34 4.68 4.50
C GLU A 361 45.38 5.88 4.53
N ASP A 362 45.70 6.94 5.28
CA ASP A 362 44.98 8.21 5.31
C ASP A 362 45.33 9.16 4.14
N GLY A 363 46.10 8.68 3.15
CA GLY A 363 46.48 9.46 1.97
C GLY A 363 47.60 10.51 2.21
N ILE A 364 48.31 10.40 3.32
CA ILE A 364 49.47 11.26 3.67
C ILE A 364 50.74 10.52 3.25
N ASN A 365 51.36 10.90 2.12
CA ASN A 365 52.59 10.26 1.67
C ASN A 365 53.78 10.67 2.56
N VAL A 366 54.22 9.78 3.44
CA VAL A 366 55.32 10.04 4.37
C VAL A 366 56.68 9.88 3.66
N ILE A 367 57.39 10.99 3.48
CA ILE A 367 58.73 11.07 2.89
C ILE A 367 59.77 10.58 3.90
N SER A 368 59.77 11.17 5.10
CA SER A 368 60.66 10.76 6.20
C SER A 368 59.95 10.87 7.54
N LEU A 369 60.27 9.98 8.47
CA LEU A 369 59.74 10.01 9.83
C LEU A 369 60.83 9.58 10.80
N ASN A 370 61.18 10.47 11.73
CA ASN A 370 62.26 10.27 12.68
C ASN A 370 61.83 10.73 14.07
N PHE A 371 62.32 10.04 15.10
CA PHE A 371 62.21 10.51 16.48
C PHE A 371 63.48 11.26 16.87
N ARG A 372 63.31 12.37 17.58
CA ARG A 372 64.38 13.05 18.30
C ARG A 372 63.91 13.33 19.71
N GLY A 373 64.37 12.52 20.66
CA GLY A 373 63.90 12.59 22.04
C GLY A 373 62.41 12.29 22.14
N ARG A 374 61.64 13.18 22.78
CA ARG A 374 60.18 13.11 22.88
C ARG A 374 59.45 13.82 21.73
N SER A 375 60.13 14.12 20.63
CA SER A 375 59.51 14.79 19.49
C SER A 375 59.56 13.92 18.24
N ILE A 376 58.43 13.87 17.51
CA ILE A 376 58.38 13.29 16.17
C ILE A 376 58.69 14.37 15.15
N PHE A 377 59.58 14.07 14.21
CA PHE A 377 59.80 14.85 13.00
C PHE A 377 59.29 14.04 11.82
N ILE A 378 58.30 14.59 11.13
CA ILE A 378 57.71 13.95 9.95
C ILE A 378 57.78 14.90 8.76
N GLU A 379 58.27 14.39 7.65
CA GLU A 379 58.22 15.03 6.35
C GLU A 379 57.23 14.26 5.48
N VAL A 380 56.26 14.99 4.94
CA VAL A 380 55.13 14.43 4.21
C VAL A 380 54.91 15.22 2.93
N PHE A 381 54.32 14.56 1.94
CA PHE A 381 53.75 15.20 0.76
C PHE A 381 52.24 14.95 0.77
N SER A 382 51.49 15.95 1.20
CA SER A 382 50.04 15.80 1.39
C SER A 382 49.26 17.08 1.05
N GLU A 383 47.98 16.91 0.71
CA GLU A 383 47.04 18.03 0.62
C GLU A 383 46.55 18.51 1.98
N PHE A 384 46.71 17.71 3.04
CA PHE A 384 46.38 18.09 4.42
C PHE A 384 47.35 19.16 4.96
N ASP A 385 46.84 20.08 5.78
CA ASP A 385 47.67 21.07 6.46
C ASP A 385 48.52 20.43 7.59
N GLU A 386 49.59 21.11 8.00
CA GLU A 386 50.58 20.58 8.94
C GLU A 386 49.93 20.24 10.30
N ARG A 387 48.89 20.98 10.68
CA ARG A 387 48.18 20.82 11.94
C ARG A 387 47.27 19.58 11.95
N SER A 388 46.54 19.32 10.87
CA SER A 388 45.70 18.12 10.73
C SER A 388 46.54 16.87 10.79
N ILE A 389 47.70 16.89 10.10
CA ILE A 389 48.67 15.78 10.13
C ILE A 389 49.20 15.56 11.56
N ALA A 390 49.53 16.64 12.27
CA ALA A 390 49.96 16.55 13.67
C ALA A 390 48.86 16.02 14.60
N GLN A 391 47.58 16.36 14.37
CA GLN A 391 46.45 15.84 15.13
C GLN A 391 46.24 14.35 14.89
N ILE A 392 46.31 13.89 13.64
CA ILE A 392 46.22 12.46 13.30
C ILE A 392 47.31 11.68 14.04
N ILE A 393 48.55 12.18 14.01
CA ILE A 393 49.67 11.59 14.74
C ILE A 393 49.43 11.61 16.25
N ALA A 394 48.92 12.71 16.81
CA ALA A 394 48.62 12.83 18.24
C ALA A 394 47.50 11.89 18.72
N THR A 395 46.59 11.49 17.82
CA THR A 395 45.44 10.62 18.11
C THR A 395 45.82 9.14 18.02
N HIS A 396 46.76 8.80 17.12
CA HIS A 396 47.22 7.42 16.90
C HIS A 396 48.50 7.06 17.66
N SER A 397 49.16 8.04 18.28
CA SER A 397 50.35 7.79 19.10
C SER A 397 49.98 7.45 20.55
N GLU A 398 50.12 6.18 20.91
CA GLU A 398 50.27 5.76 22.32
C GLU A 398 51.65 6.15 22.92
N LEU A 399 52.38 7.04 22.24
CA LEU A 399 53.74 7.43 22.57
C LEU A 399 53.73 8.62 23.54
N ASP A 400 54.64 8.57 24.51
CA ASP A 400 54.90 9.65 25.46
C ASP A 400 55.75 10.75 24.80
N LEU A 401 55.10 11.62 24.03
CA LEU A 401 55.72 12.69 23.25
C LEU A 401 55.46 14.06 23.87
N ASP A 402 56.37 14.99 23.63
CA ASP A 402 56.24 16.40 24.00
C ASP A 402 55.76 17.24 22.81
N SER A 403 56.26 16.97 21.60
CA SER A 403 55.90 17.71 20.38
C SER A 403 55.92 16.89 19.09
N ILE A 404 55.23 17.39 18.05
CA ILE A 404 55.19 16.82 16.70
C ILE A 404 55.55 17.94 15.72
N VAL A 405 56.59 17.71 14.93
CA VAL A 405 57.09 18.62 13.90
C VAL A 405 56.71 18.05 12.54
N VAL A 406 55.84 18.76 11.83
CA VAL A 406 55.37 18.38 10.50
C VAL A 406 56.00 19.31 9.48
N LYS A 407 56.69 18.73 8.49
CA LYS A 407 57.15 19.39 7.29
C LYS A 407 56.32 18.91 6.11
N ASN A 408 55.45 19.77 5.58
CA ASN A 408 54.69 19.49 4.37
C ASN A 408 55.02 20.55 3.31
N LYS A 409 55.38 20.11 2.10
CA LYS A 409 55.87 20.99 1.03
C LYS A 409 57.04 21.87 1.53
N ASN A 410 56.86 23.19 1.59
CA ASN A 410 57.88 24.16 2.02
C ASN A 410 57.62 24.73 3.42
N VAL A 411 56.66 24.18 4.17
CA VAL A 411 56.26 24.67 5.50
C VAL A 411 56.67 23.64 6.54
N THR A 412 57.34 24.09 7.61
CA THR A 412 57.69 23.25 8.76
C THR A 412 57.09 23.87 10.01
N GLN A 413 56.29 23.11 10.75
CA GLN A 413 55.60 23.59 11.93
C GLN A 413 55.67 22.57 13.07
N GLU A 414 55.93 23.05 14.28
CA GLU A 414 55.97 22.26 15.51
C GLU A 414 54.71 22.47 16.34
N PHE A 415 54.17 21.38 16.89
CA PHE A 415 52.96 21.36 17.69
C PHE A 415 53.20 20.62 19.00
N GLU A 416 52.86 21.23 20.14
CA GLU A 416 52.88 20.53 21.43
C GLU A 416 51.73 19.51 21.50
N ILE A 417 52.04 18.26 21.88
CA ILE A 417 51.03 17.19 21.84
C ILE A 417 49.87 17.44 22.81
N ASN A 418 50.16 18.09 23.94
CA ASN A 418 49.16 18.42 24.94
C ASN A 418 48.17 19.45 24.39
N ASP A 419 48.61 20.39 23.57
CA ASP A 419 47.73 21.38 22.96
C ASP A 419 46.85 20.77 21.86
N LEU A 420 47.39 19.83 21.08
CA LEU A 420 46.61 19.05 20.10
C LEU A 420 45.52 18.22 20.78
N LYS A 421 45.87 17.46 21.83
CA LYS A 421 44.92 16.63 22.60
C LYS A 421 43.85 17.46 23.31
N ASN A 422 44.20 18.65 23.81
CA ASN A 422 43.23 19.57 24.42
C ASN A 422 42.27 20.21 23.41
N THR A 423 42.72 20.47 22.17
CA THR A 423 41.88 21.00 21.09
C THR A 423 40.80 19.97 20.70
N LEU A 424 41.20 18.71 20.48
CA LEU A 424 40.30 17.58 20.21
C LEU A 424 39.20 17.40 21.28
N ALA A 425 39.55 17.62 22.56
CA ALA A 425 38.60 17.51 23.66
C ALA A 425 37.52 18.61 23.67
N ILE A 426 37.89 19.82 23.24
CA ILE A 426 36.99 20.97 23.15
C ILE A 426 36.05 20.82 21.96
N ASP A 427 36.54 20.34 20.83
CA ASP A 427 35.72 20.09 19.63
C ASP A 427 34.68 18.99 19.89
N ASN A 428 35.07 17.96 20.63
CA ASN A 428 34.17 16.90 21.10
C ASN A 428 33.07 17.47 22.01
N LEU A 429 33.40 18.40 22.91
CA LEU A 429 32.42 19.07 23.77
C LEU A 429 31.38 19.86 22.95
N PHE A 430 31.80 20.62 21.94
CA PHE A 430 30.89 21.40 21.10
C PHE A 430 29.94 20.51 20.29
N TYR A 431 30.45 19.41 19.75
CA TYR A 431 29.62 18.42 19.06
C TYR A 431 28.57 17.81 20.00
N GLN A 432 28.96 17.43 21.22
CA GLN A 432 28.02 16.87 22.20
C GLN A 432 26.93 17.87 22.61
N LEU A 433 27.26 19.16 22.74
CA LEU A 433 26.29 20.21 23.07
C LEU A 433 25.25 20.37 21.94
N ASN A 434 25.69 20.48 20.69
CA ASN A 434 24.78 20.56 19.53
C ASN A 434 23.89 19.32 19.40
N LYS A 435 24.44 18.11 19.58
CA LYS A 435 23.68 16.84 19.55
C LYS A 435 22.65 16.73 20.67
N SER A 436 22.90 17.38 21.80
CA SER A 436 22.01 17.40 22.97
C SER A 436 20.88 18.44 22.85
N GLY A 437 20.71 19.07 21.68
CA GLY A 437 19.68 20.07 21.43
C GLY A 437 20.07 21.49 21.85
N TRP A 438 21.36 21.75 22.10
CA TRP A 438 21.89 23.05 22.50
C TRP A 438 22.78 23.64 21.40
N GLN A 439 22.30 24.66 20.69
CA GLN A 439 23.10 25.40 19.72
C GLN A 439 24.11 26.29 20.43
N VAL A 440 25.38 26.14 20.07
CA VAL A 440 26.44 27.05 20.53
C VAL A 440 26.31 28.39 19.82
N THR A 441 26.12 29.47 20.57
CA THR A 441 25.87 30.81 20.02
C THR A 441 27.07 31.73 20.07
N GLU A 442 27.85 31.65 21.14
CA GLU A 442 29.04 32.46 21.33
C GLU A 442 30.05 31.70 22.18
N VAL A 443 31.34 31.85 21.87
CA VAL A 443 32.43 31.32 22.70
C VAL A 443 33.32 32.49 23.11
N LYS A 444 33.30 32.87 24.38
CA LYS A 444 34.21 33.89 24.93
C LYS A 444 35.40 33.21 25.58
N ILE A 445 36.59 33.56 25.10
CA ILE A 445 37.84 32.99 25.56
C ILE A 445 38.65 34.07 26.29
N SER A 446 38.99 33.82 27.55
CA SER A 446 39.93 34.60 28.37
C SER A 446 41.19 33.78 28.69
N GLN A 447 42.21 34.40 29.31
CA GLN A 447 43.53 33.80 29.54
C GLN A 447 43.49 32.44 30.26
N ASP A 448 42.51 32.20 31.13
CA ASP A 448 42.40 30.95 31.92
C ASP A 448 41.00 30.30 31.88
N ILE A 449 40.04 30.89 31.16
CA ILE A 449 38.62 30.49 31.20
C ILE A 449 38.03 30.59 29.78
N MET A 450 37.39 29.50 29.35
CA MET A 450 36.52 29.48 28.17
C MET A 450 35.07 29.46 28.64
N ILE A 451 34.26 30.34 28.07
CA ILE A 451 32.84 30.49 28.33
C ILE A 451 32.10 30.15 27.05
N VAL A 452 31.29 29.10 27.08
CA VAL A 452 30.46 28.67 25.96
C VAL A 452 29.02 29.08 26.26
N TYR A 453 28.47 29.94 25.41
CA TYR A 453 27.05 30.33 25.44
C TYR A 453 26.28 29.38 24.53
N VAL A 454 25.17 28.85 25.05
CA VAL A 454 24.29 27.94 24.31
C VAL A 454 22.82 28.37 24.36
N LEU A 455 22.11 28.12 23.27
CA LEU A 455 20.67 28.27 23.11
C LEU A 455 20.00 26.89 22.91
N PRO A 456 18.87 26.60 23.55
CA PRO A 456 18.11 25.39 23.26
C PRO A 456 17.41 25.51 21.89
N LEU A 457 17.56 24.50 21.03
CA LEU A 457 17.03 24.49 19.65
C LEU A 457 15.52 24.19 19.58
N LEU A 458 14.89 23.66 20.63
CA LEU A 458 13.45 23.35 20.68
C LEU A 458 12.88 23.56 22.11
N GLY A 459 11.64 24.06 22.19
CA GLY A 459 11.02 24.59 23.42
C GLY A 459 10.85 23.60 24.59
N ASN A 460 10.91 24.16 25.81
CA ASN A 460 10.62 23.59 27.13
C ASN A 460 11.19 22.19 27.42
N PHE A 461 12.50 22.11 27.64
CA PHE A 461 13.06 21.10 28.54
C PHE A 461 12.74 21.44 30.00
N PRO A 462 12.31 20.50 30.85
CA PRO A 462 12.24 20.73 32.30
C PRO A 462 13.66 20.96 32.86
N THR A 463 13.84 22.11 33.51
CA THR A 463 15.09 22.72 34.01
C THR A 463 15.87 21.94 35.06
N ARG A 464 15.56 20.66 35.32
CA ARG A 464 16.10 19.89 36.46
C ARG A 464 17.07 18.77 36.14
N THR A 465 17.46 18.56 34.89
CA THR A 465 18.35 17.44 34.54
C THR A 465 19.50 17.86 33.63
N ILE A 466 20.34 18.78 34.11
CA ILE A 466 21.74 18.80 33.67
C ILE A 466 22.53 18.03 34.73
N ASP A 467 22.56 16.71 34.57
CA ASP A 467 23.44 15.87 35.37
C ASP A 467 24.88 16.17 34.93
N LYS A 468 25.77 16.55 35.87
CA LYS A 468 27.20 16.84 35.62
C LYS A 468 27.97 15.68 34.96
N ARG A 469 27.31 14.55 34.74
CA ARG A 469 27.82 13.27 34.22
C ARG A 469 27.82 13.14 32.69
N PHE A 470 27.19 14.04 31.93
CA PHE A 470 27.01 13.86 30.47
C PHE A 470 28.13 14.41 29.56
N VAL A 471 29.19 14.97 30.11
CA VAL A 471 30.41 15.27 29.33
C VAL A 471 31.45 14.20 29.65
N ILE A 472 31.48 13.15 28.83
CA ILE A 472 32.51 12.11 28.92
C ILE A 472 33.75 12.63 28.19
N LEU A 473 34.71 13.16 28.96
CA LEU A 473 36.05 13.42 28.44
C LEU A 473 36.77 12.07 28.19
N PRO A 474 37.53 11.92 27.08
CA PRO A 474 38.33 10.72 26.84
C PRO A 474 39.20 10.33 28.05
N PRO A 475 39.41 9.04 28.32
CA PRO A 475 40.31 8.59 29.38
C PRO A 475 41.74 9.09 29.10
N GLY A 476 42.28 9.94 29.99
CA GLY A 476 43.62 10.54 29.88
C GLY A 476 43.69 12.05 30.07
N ILE A 477 42.57 12.78 30.01
CA ILE A 477 42.55 14.25 30.18
C ILE A 477 42.55 14.61 31.67
N LYS A 478 43.71 15.00 32.22
CA LYS A 478 43.85 15.35 33.65
C LYS A 478 43.56 16.82 33.98
N ASN A 479 43.35 17.71 32.98
CA ASN A 479 43.52 19.16 33.17
C ASN A 479 42.30 20.07 32.88
N LEU A 480 41.11 19.53 32.60
CA LEU A 480 39.90 20.32 32.34
C LEU A 480 38.77 19.94 33.32
N LYS A 481 38.17 20.94 33.99
CA LYS A 481 36.96 20.76 34.82
C LYS A 481 35.87 21.73 34.37
N ILE A 482 34.63 21.25 34.34
CA ILE A 482 33.43 22.08 34.23
C ILE A 482 33.28 22.83 35.55
N ALA A 483 33.41 24.15 35.51
CA ALA A 483 33.48 24.97 36.71
C ALA A 483 32.08 25.28 37.27
N ASN A 484 31.11 25.68 36.44
CA ASN A 484 29.70 25.91 36.79
C ASN A 484 28.84 26.06 35.50
N ILE A 485 27.51 25.85 35.63
CA ILE A 485 26.49 26.13 34.61
C ILE A 485 25.53 27.15 35.23
N TYR A 486 25.33 28.31 34.59
CA TYR A 486 24.40 29.36 35.04
C TYR A 486 23.24 29.53 34.05
N GLU A 487 22.03 29.70 34.56
CA GLU A 487 20.87 30.18 33.80
C GLU A 487 20.88 31.71 33.84
N ASN A 488 20.98 32.38 32.69
CA ASN A 488 20.95 33.83 32.59
C ASN A 488 19.70 34.27 31.81
N THR A 489 18.79 34.98 32.47
CA THR A 489 17.75 35.77 31.80
C THR A 489 18.39 36.96 31.10
N ALA A 490 18.17 37.09 29.80
CA ALA A 490 18.77 38.13 28.96
C ALA A 490 18.42 39.56 29.43
N ARG A 491 19.33 40.16 30.20
CA ARG A 491 19.63 41.60 30.19
C ARG A 491 21.17 41.68 30.24
N ASP A 492 21.76 42.44 29.32
CA ASP A 492 23.18 42.89 29.28
C ASP A 492 24.14 42.36 28.19
N ILE A 493 23.69 41.97 26.98
CA ILE A 493 24.66 41.61 25.90
C ILE A 493 24.64 42.56 24.67
N THR A 494 23.87 43.65 24.68
CA THR A 494 23.88 44.61 23.54
C THR A 494 24.00 46.08 23.97
N SER A 495 24.89 46.39 24.92
CA SER A 495 25.25 47.79 25.21
C SER A 495 26.76 47.99 25.32
N LYS A 496 27.46 47.83 24.19
CA LYS A 496 28.67 48.59 23.84
C LYS A 496 29.04 48.18 22.43
N VAL A 497 29.22 49.17 21.55
CA VAL A 497 29.53 49.05 20.11
C VAL A 497 28.30 48.91 19.19
N ILE A 498 27.34 49.84 19.27
CA ILE A 498 26.53 50.27 18.11
C ILE A 498 26.28 51.77 18.26
N SER A 499 26.53 52.55 17.21
CA SER A 499 26.27 54.00 17.21
C SER A 499 24.75 54.27 17.20
N ASP A 500 24.33 55.32 17.90
CA ASP A 500 22.92 55.63 18.21
C ASP A 500 21.97 55.78 16.99
N LYS A 501 22.48 55.76 15.75
CA LYS A 501 21.65 55.90 14.53
C LYS A 501 21.08 54.59 13.97
N GLU A 502 21.60 53.42 14.34
CA GLU A 502 21.10 52.12 13.85
C GLU A 502 20.08 51.45 14.79
N LYS A 503 19.89 52.02 15.98
CA LYS A 503 19.00 51.49 17.03
C LYS A 503 17.52 51.59 16.67
N ASP A 504 17.13 52.67 16.01
CA ASP A 504 15.72 52.98 15.70
C ASP A 504 15.13 52.13 14.56
N ILE A 505 15.97 51.53 13.72
CA ILE A 505 15.53 50.71 12.57
C ILE A 505 15.34 49.24 12.99
N LEU A 506 16.11 48.76 13.98
CA LEU A 506 16.03 47.38 14.47
C LEU A 506 14.92 47.15 15.52
N GLU A 507 14.54 48.18 16.29
CA GLU A 507 13.54 48.04 17.36
C GLU A 507 12.09 47.89 16.87
N LYS A 508 11.78 48.17 15.60
CA LYS A 508 10.41 48.03 15.06
C LYS A 508 10.06 46.66 14.48
N SER A 509 11.00 45.70 14.42
CA SER A 509 10.81 44.48 13.60
C SER A 509 10.76 43.15 14.35
N TYR A 510 10.93 43.09 15.68
CA TYR A 510 10.91 41.81 16.41
C TYR A 510 10.10 41.87 17.70
N SER A 511 8.94 41.22 17.69
CA SER A 511 8.24 40.73 18.89
C SER A 511 9.15 39.71 19.60
N GLN A 512 9.88 40.16 20.62
CA GLN A 512 10.82 39.34 21.39
C GLN A 512 10.10 38.21 22.16
N LYS A 513 10.35 36.96 21.77
CA LYS A 513 10.26 35.81 22.67
C LYS A 513 11.51 35.81 23.55
N ASN A 514 11.33 35.88 24.87
CA ASN A 514 12.40 35.67 25.83
C ASN A 514 12.90 34.23 25.74
N TYR A 515 14.12 34.02 25.26
CA TYR A 515 14.82 32.73 25.36
C TYR A 515 15.85 32.81 26.50
N ASN A 516 15.85 31.82 27.39
CA ASN A 516 16.85 31.72 28.46
C ASN A 516 18.20 31.29 27.85
N ASN A 517 19.25 32.07 28.08
CA ASN A 517 20.62 31.76 27.66
C ASN A 517 21.35 31.03 28.79
N TYR A 518 22.15 30.02 28.46
CA TYR A 518 22.91 29.24 29.44
C TYR A 518 24.42 29.40 29.21
N GLU A 519 25.16 29.57 30.31
CA GLU A 519 26.60 29.81 30.32
C GLU A 519 27.36 28.61 30.86
N ILE A 520 28.25 28.01 30.06
CA ILE A 520 29.14 26.90 30.48
C ILE A 520 30.56 27.43 30.64
N LYS A 521 31.09 27.42 31.88
CA LYS A 521 32.48 27.83 32.17
C LYS A 521 33.42 26.64 32.26
N LEU A 522 34.46 26.63 31.44
CA LEU A 522 35.54 25.65 31.44
C LEU A 522 36.83 26.30 31.96
N LYS A 523 37.51 25.66 32.92
CA LYS A 523 38.77 26.17 33.49
C LYS A 523 39.88 25.13 33.36
N LYS A 524 41.06 25.55 32.86
CA LYS A 524 42.27 24.70 32.77
C LYS A 524 42.97 24.63 34.14
N ASN A 525 43.40 23.45 34.55
CA ASN A 525 44.14 23.23 35.79
C ASN A 525 45.65 23.31 35.48
N SER A 526 46.23 24.52 35.46
CA SER A 526 47.68 24.73 35.26
C SER A 526 48.29 25.52 36.43
N LYS A 527 49.48 25.12 36.87
CA LYS A 527 50.28 25.82 37.90
C LYS A 527 51.18 26.93 37.33
N THR A 528 51.24 27.10 36.01
CA THR A 528 52.15 28.04 35.33
C THR A 528 51.41 29.00 34.41
N LYS A 529 51.51 30.31 34.68
CA LYS A 529 50.77 31.41 34.04
C LYS A 529 51.07 31.59 32.54
N ASN A 530 52.26 31.21 32.07
CA ASN A 530 52.71 31.50 30.69
C ASN A 530 52.18 30.52 29.62
N GLN A 531 51.85 29.28 29.97
CA GLN A 531 51.33 28.30 28.99
C GLN A 531 49.82 28.46 28.72
N SER A 532 49.05 29.02 29.67
CA SER A 532 47.60 29.25 29.50
C SER A 532 47.29 30.30 28.42
N SER A 533 48.10 31.35 28.34
CA SER A 533 47.90 32.48 27.43
C SER A 533 48.04 32.12 25.95
N ASN A 534 48.90 31.16 25.61
CA ASN A 534 49.12 30.76 24.20
C ASN A 534 48.02 29.82 23.69
N PHE A 535 47.60 28.85 24.50
CA PHE A 535 46.54 27.89 24.18
C PHE A 535 45.23 28.59 23.75
N PHE A 536 44.77 29.54 24.55
CA PHE A 536 43.51 30.24 24.31
C PHE A 536 43.60 31.31 23.21
N LYS A 537 44.78 31.91 22.98
CA LYS A 537 45.03 32.80 21.82
C LYS A 537 45.00 32.03 20.49
N GLN A 538 45.58 30.83 20.43
CA GLN A 538 45.59 29.99 19.23
C GLN A 538 44.21 29.40 18.90
N LEU A 539 43.40 29.11 19.92
CA LEU A 539 41.99 28.75 19.74
C LEU A 539 41.20 29.90 19.11
N ARG A 540 41.39 31.14 19.59
CA ARG A 540 40.69 32.32 19.05
C ARG A 540 40.97 32.56 17.56
N SER A 541 42.21 32.34 17.09
CA SER A 541 42.56 32.54 15.67
C SER A 541 41.98 31.48 14.73
N ALA A 542 41.77 30.25 15.21
CA ALA A 542 41.21 29.16 14.40
C ALA A 542 39.71 29.38 14.08
N PHE A 543 38.96 30.04 14.97
CA PHE A 543 37.52 30.26 14.79
C PHE A 543 37.16 31.50 13.95
N THR A 544 38.05 32.49 13.83
CA THR A 544 37.79 33.71 13.05
C THR A 544 38.01 33.53 11.53
N GLY A 545 38.41 32.34 11.08
CA GLY A 545 38.85 32.07 9.70
C GLY A 545 37.80 31.56 8.69
N GLY A 546 36.54 31.31 9.09
CA GLY A 546 35.44 31.11 8.14
C GLY A 546 35.49 29.86 7.22
N ALA A 547 36.05 28.73 7.66
CA ALA A 547 36.01 27.47 6.90
C ALA A 547 34.86 26.54 7.35
N SER A 548 34.32 25.75 6.42
CA SER A 548 33.21 24.82 6.69
C SER A 548 33.72 23.53 7.37
N LEU A 549 32.94 22.97 8.30
CA LEU A 549 33.31 21.78 9.10
C LEU A 549 33.65 20.52 8.27
N ARG A 550 33.32 20.50 6.97
CA ARG A 550 33.60 19.40 6.04
C ARG A 550 35.03 19.42 5.49
N GLU A 551 35.70 20.57 5.53
CA GLU A 551 37.09 20.75 5.07
C GLU A 551 38.12 20.43 6.16
N LEU A 552 37.72 20.39 7.44
CA LEU A 552 38.63 20.25 8.59
C LEU A 552 38.90 18.81 9.04
N PHE A 553 38.05 17.83 8.69
CA PHE A 553 38.08 16.51 9.33
C PHE A 553 38.02 15.35 8.35
N GLY A 554 38.91 15.32 7.36
CA GLY A 554 39.05 14.17 6.46
C GLY A 554 38.99 12.84 7.21
N GLY A 555 38.09 11.95 6.80
CA GLY A 555 38.08 10.48 7.00
C GLY A 555 37.99 9.87 8.41
N GLY A 556 38.58 10.48 9.45
CA GLY A 556 38.87 9.81 10.71
C GLY A 556 37.93 10.19 11.86
N VAL A 557 36.72 9.60 11.89
CA VAL A 557 35.78 9.75 13.02
C VAL A 557 35.51 8.36 13.64
N PRO A 558 35.51 8.18 14.98
CA PRO A 558 35.38 6.87 15.62
C PRO A 558 34.15 6.06 15.16
N TYR A 559 34.28 4.74 15.09
CA TYR A 559 33.29 3.80 14.50
C TYR A 559 31.82 4.03 14.96
N LYS A 560 31.58 4.44 16.21
CA LYS A 560 30.22 4.73 16.75
C LYS A 560 29.64 6.09 16.31
N TRP A 561 30.51 7.04 15.96
CA TRP A 561 30.17 8.40 15.55
C TRP A 561 29.84 8.48 14.05
N ASN A 562 30.54 7.68 13.25
CA ASN A 562 30.31 7.60 11.82
C ASN A 562 28.99 6.85 11.50
N ASN A 563 28.55 5.89 12.33
CA ASN A 563 27.21 5.29 12.22
C ASN A 563 26.04 6.28 12.31
N SER A 564 26.15 7.35 13.13
CA SER A 564 25.10 8.38 13.21
C SER A 564 24.99 9.18 11.91
N ILE A 565 26.14 9.56 11.34
CA ILE A 565 26.21 10.30 10.07
C ILE A 565 25.73 9.41 8.91
N ILE A 566 26.13 8.14 8.88
CA ILE A 566 25.65 7.15 7.90
C ILE A 566 24.13 6.99 8.00
N ALA A 567 23.59 6.88 9.22
CA ALA A 567 22.15 6.77 9.44
C ALA A 567 21.39 8.01 8.94
N GLU A 568 21.88 9.22 9.26
CA GLU A 568 21.29 10.47 8.79
C GLU A 568 21.29 10.55 7.25
N ASN A 569 22.40 10.24 6.59
CA ASN A 569 22.48 10.21 5.13
C ASN A 569 21.50 9.20 4.52
N ILE A 570 21.38 8.00 5.10
CA ILE A 570 20.42 6.98 4.66
C ILE A 570 18.98 7.49 4.82
N ILE A 571 18.65 8.10 5.97
CA ILE A 571 17.32 8.64 6.25
C ILE A 571 16.99 9.78 5.27
N ASP A 572 17.92 10.70 5.04
CA ASP A 572 17.72 11.85 4.15
C ASP A 572 17.57 11.42 2.68
N ASP A 573 18.40 10.49 2.20
CA ASP A 573 18.30 9.96 0.84
C ASP A 573 16.99 9.18 0.63
N LEU A 574 16.57 8.36 1.60
CA LEU A 574 15.30 7.64 1.50
C LEU A 574 14.08 8.57 1.63
N GLN A 575 14.22 9.66 2.38
CA GLN A 575 13.17 10.68 2.48
C GLN A 575 12.94 11.40 1.14
N LYS A 576 13.98 11.61 0.32
CA LYS A 576 13.83 12.09 -1.07
C LYS A 576 13.03 11.11 -1.94
N ASP A 577 13.22 9.81 -1.71
CA ASP A 577 12.43 8.74 -2.33
C ASP A 577 11.03 8.57 -1.71
N GLU A 578 10.63 9.44 -0.77
CA GLU A 578 9.37 9.39 0.00
C GLU A 578 9.21 8.13 0.88
N ILE A 579 10.31 7.42 1.15
CA ILE A 579 10.38 6.28 2.06
C ILE A 579 10.77 6.78 3.45
N LYS A 580 9.97 6.46 4.46
CA LYS A 580 10.20 6.92 5.84
C LYS A 580 10.78 5.80 6.69
N ILE A 581 11.89 6.11 7.37
CA ILE A 581 12.60 5.20 8.26
C ILE A 581 12.35 5.62 9.71
N LYS A 582 12.05 4.63 10.57
CA LYS A 582 11.82 4.80 12.01
C LYS A 582 13.13 4.83 12.79
N LYS A 583 13.97 3.83 12.56
CA LYS A 583 15.25 3.66 13.23
C LYS A 583 16.20 2.79 12.41
N ILE A 584 17.49 2.94 12.66
CA ILE A 584 18.56 2.12 12.09
C ILE A 584 19.43 1.59 13.24
N LEU A 585 19.81 0.32 13.18
CA LEU A 585 20.66 -0.34 14.16
C LEU A 585 21.88 -0.91 13.45
N PHE A 586 23.07 -0.59 13.97
CA PHE A 586 24.35 -1.11 13.49
C PHE A 586 24.89 -2.16 14.47
N LYS A 587 25.29 -3.32 13.95
CA LYS A 587 26.10 -4.34 14.63
C LYS A 587 27.30 -4.67 13.74
N GLU A 588 28.28 -5.40 14.28
CA GLU A 588 29.60 -5.62 13.64
C GLU A 588 29.55 -5.94 12.14
N ASN A 589 28.76 -6.93 11.70
CA ASN A 589 28.66 -7.34 10.30
C ASN A 589 27.25 -7.17 9.69
N MET A 590 26.36 -6.43 10.37
CA MET A 590 24.97 -6.31 9.94
C MET A 590 24.35 -4.95 10.28
N VAL A 591 23.49 -4.47 9.37
CA VAL A 591 22.68 -3.26 9.58
C VAL A 591 21.21 -3.63 9.52
N THR A 592 20.44 -3.15 10.49
CA THR A 592 18.97 -3.30 10.53
C THR A 592 18.29 -1.96 10.30
N VAL A 593 17.38 -1.89 9.34
CA VAL A 593 16.63 -0.68 8.99
C VAL A 593 15.14 -0.92 9.18
N HIS A 594 14.51 -0.11 10.03
CA HIS A 594 13.07 -0.18 10.29
C HIS A 594 12.31 0.78 9.38
N ILE A 595 11.61 0.22 8.39
CA ILE A 595 10.85 0.95 7.39
C ILE A 595 9.47 1.26 7.97
N PHE A 596 9.26 2.51 8.36
CA PHE A 596 7.97 3.01 8.87
C PHE A 596 6.92 3.07 7.77
N ARG A 597 7.32 3.50 6.56
CA ARG A 597 6.42 3.64 5.42
C ARG A 597 7.18 3.54 4.10
N GLY A 598 6.66 2.71 3.19
CA GLY A 598 7.07 2.67 1.80
C GLY A 598 6.28 3.60 0.89
N ARG A 599 6.87 3.95 -0.26
CA ARG A 599 6.23 4.72 -1.35
C ARG A 599 5.47 3.81 -2.32
N TYR A 600 6.05 2.66 -2.64
CA TYR A 600 5.59 1.77 -3.71
C TYR A 600 4.56 0.77 -3.20
N ARG A 601 3.73 0.24 -4.11
CA ARG A 601 2.68 -0.72 -3.75
C ARG A 601 3.23 -2.11 -3.39
N THR A 602 4.32 -2.52 -4.04
CA THR A 602 4.93 -3.83 -3.82
C THR A 602 5.98 -3.76 -2.73
N VAL A 603 5.96 -4.73 -1.81
CA VAL A 603 6.96 -4.82 -0.74
C VAL A 603 8.39 -4.94 -1.32
N PRO A 604 8.68 -5.86 -2.28
CA PRO A 604 10.03 -6.03 -2.80
C PRO A 604 10.64 -4.75 -3.40
N LYS A 605 9.85 -3.90 -4.07
CA LYS A 605 10.34 -2.63 -4.63
C LYS A 605 10.76 -1.63 -3.55
N ASN A 606 9.97 -1.50 -2.48
CA ASN A 606 10.38 -0.69 -1.33
C ASN A 606 11.66 -1.23 -0.68
N LEU A 607 11.77 -2.56 -0.53
CA LEU A 607 12.98 -3.18 0.00
C LEU A 607 14.20 -2.89 -0.90
N GLY A 608 14.07 -3.06 -2.21
CA GLY A 608 15.11 -2.78 -3.20
C GLY A 608 15.66 -1.36 -3.11
N ARG A 609 14.77 -0.36 -3.03
CA ARG A 609 15.15 1.05 -2.87
C ARG A 609 15.92 1.30 -1.59
N VAL A 610 15.46 0.74 -0.47
CA VAL A 610 16.18 0.82 0.81
C VAL A 610 17.53 0.13 0.72
N LEU A 611 17.60 -1.09 0.16
CA LEU A 611 18.86 -1.82 0.01
C LEU A 611 19.90 -1.04 -0.79
N ARG A 612 19.51 -0.34 -1.86
CA ARG A 612 20.44 0.46 -2.67
C ARG A 612 21.06 1.58 -1.88
N VAL A 613 20.22 2.38 -1.20
CA VAL A 613 20.70 3.50 -0.39
C VAL A 613 21.56 3.00 0.76
N VAL A 614 21.13 1.94 1.45
CA VAL A 614 21.90 1.37 2.57
C VAL A 614 23.24 0.81 2.07
N SER A 615 23.25 0.01 1.01
CA SER A 615 24.48 -0.62 0.49
C SER A 615 25.53 0.40 0.01
N GLU A 616 25.11 1.58 -0.45
CA GLU A 616 26.05 2.64 -0.87
C GLU A 616 26.65 3.43 0.31
N ASN A 617 25.93 3.50 1.42
CA ASN A 617 26.29 4.33 2.57
C ASN A 617 27.00 3.56 3.70
N VAL A 618 26.80 2.25 3.83
CA VAL A 618 27.40 1.43 4.91
C VAL A 618 28.82 0.93 4.58
N TYR A 619 29.61 0.65 5.62
CA TYR A 619 30.98 0.12 5.53
C TYR A 619 31.09 -1.21 4.78
N GLU A 620 32.25 -1.50 4.20
CA GLU A 620 32.50 -2.70 3.37
C GLU A 620 32.40 -4.04 4.14
N ASP A 621 32.58 -4.03 5.45
CA ASP A 621 32.47 -5.19 6.34
C ASP A 621 31.02 -5.58 6.69
N ILE A 622 30.03 -4.76 6.32
CA ILE A 622 28.61 -5.12 6.45
C ILE A 622 28.24 -6.15 5.39
N GLU A 623 28.00 -7.38 5.84
CA GLU A 623 27.65 -8.53 5.00
C GLU A 623 26.13 -8.69 4.82
N LYS A 624 25.35 -8.36 5.85
CA LYS A 624 23.89 -8.56 5.87
C LYS A 624 23.14 -7.26 6.13
N ILE A 625 22.08 -7.03 5.37
CA ILE A 625 21.14 -5.93 5.57
C ILE A 625 19.79 -6.53 5.95
N ASN A 626 19.34 -6.21 7.16
CA ASN A 626 18.03 -6.58 7.68
C ASN A 626 17.05 -5.43 7.47
N LEU A 627 15.96 -5.68 6.76
CA LEU A 627 14.90 -4.71 6.54
C LEU A 627 13.66 -5.14 7.31
N VAL A 628 13.21 -4.28 8.22
CA VAL A 628 12.04 -4.55 9.07
C VAL A 628 10.89 -3.72 8.56
N LEU A 629 9.80 -4.37 8.17
CA LEU A 629 8.55 -3.70 7.85
C LEU A 629 7.80 -3.40 9.14
N GLU A 630 7.56 -2.12 9.40
CA GLU A 630 6.77 -1.66 10.52
C GLU A 630 5.33 -1.37 10.08
N SER A 631 4.41 -1.58 11.00
CA SER A 631 3.06 -1.02 10.95
C SER A 631 2.89 -0.08 12.16
N PRO A 632 1.82 0.73 12.22
CA PRO A 632 1.49 1.43 13.46
C PRO A 632 1.35 0.49 14.66
N ALA A 633 0.99 -0.79 14.46
CA ALA A 633 0.89 -1.76 15.53
C ALA A 633 2.23 -2.39 15.94
N GLY A 634 3.34 -2.08 15.26
CA GLY A 634 4.68 -2.67 15.47
C GLY A 634 5.19 -3.49 14.28
N GLU A 635 6.22 -4.28 14.51
CA GLU A 635 6.88 -5.10 13.47
C GLU A 635 5.91 -6.08 12.79
N VAL A 636 6.00 -6.17 11.45
CA VAL A 636 5.18 -7.07 10.63
C VAL A 636 5.99 -8.24 10.09
N ALA A 637 7.20 -7.96 9.59
CA ALA A 637 8.12 -8.96 9.03
C ALA A 637 9.55 -8.39 8.96
N ARG A 638 10.54 -9.28 9.05
CA ARG A 638 11.96 -8.93 8.93
C ARG A 638 12.57 -9.70 7.75
N PHE A 639 13.25 -8.99 6.87
CA PHE A 639 13.90 -9.54 5.68
C PHE A 639 15.41 -9.44 5.86
N SER A 640 16.11 -10.57 5.96
CA SER A 640 17.57 -10.59 5.98
C SER A 640 18.10 -10.88 4.58
N ILE A 641 18.87 -9.94 4.04
CA ILE A 641 19.37 -9.99 2.67
C ILE A 641 20.88 -9.87 2.71
N ARG A 642 21.55 -10.79 1.99
CA ARG A 642 22.99 -10.74 1.78
C ARG A 642 23.33 -9.59 0.83
N ARG A 643 24.15 -8.65 1.31
CA ARG A 643 24.56 -7.48 0.52
C ARG A 643 25.29 -7.88 -0.76
N ASP A 644 26.20 -8.84 -0.68
CA ASP A 644 27.00 -9.29 -1.82
C ASP A 644 26.15 -9.86 -2.97
N GLN A 645 25.09 -10.59 -2.63
CA GLN A 645 24.16 -11.15 -3.61
C GLN A 645 23.31 -10.06 -4.25
N PHE A 646 22.82 -9.11 -3.44
CA PHE A 646 22.09 -7.95 -3.94
C PHE A 646 22.95 -7.13 -4.90
N GLU A 647 24.17 -6.73 -4.51
CA GLU A 647 25.07 -5.94 -5.33
C GLU A 647 25.40 -6.64 -6.66
N LYS A 648 25.72 -7.95 -6.65
CA LYS A 648 25.93 -8.73 -7.89
C LYS A 648 24.71 -8.66 -8.82
N ALA A 649 23.52 -8.87 -8.30
CA ALA A 649 22.29 -8.83 -9.09
C ALA A 649 22.05 -7.44 -9.71
N THR A 650 22.32 -6.37 -8.96
CA THR A 650 22.18 -5.00 -9.47
C THR A 650 23.19 -4.62 -10.55
N LEU A 651 24.34 -5.31 -10.60
CA LEU A 651 25.39 -5.15 -11.60
C LEU A 651 25.22 -6.08 -12.80
N ALA A 652 24.05 -6.73 -12.94
CA ALA A 652 23.76 -7.74 -13.95
C ALA A 652 24.74 -8.95 -13.92
N ARG A 653 25.33 -9.24 -12.76
CA ARG A 653 26.19 -10.42 -12.49
C ARG A 653 25.46 -11.47 -11.64
N GLY A 654 24.13 -11.39 -11.61
CA GLY A 654 23.24 -12.27 -10.88
C GLY A 654 21.79 -11.92 -11.16
N SER A 655 20.85 -12.55 -10.46
CA SER A 655 19.40 -12.35 -10.66
C SER A 655 18.66 -12.06 -9.36
N ALA A 656 17.44 -11.51 -9.48
CA ALA A 656 16.55 -11.33 -8.32
C ALA A 656 16.24 -12.67 -7.61
N GLN A 657 16.19 -13.76 -8.37
CA GLN A 657 15.95 -15.11 -7.89
C GLN A 657 17.14 -15.64 -7.05
N GLU A 658 18.37 -15.29 -7.39
CA GLU A 658 19.54 -15.61 -6.55
C GLU A 658 19.50 -14.85 -5.23
N VAL A 659 19.12 -13.56 -5.26
CA VAL A 659 18.86 -12.77 -4.04
C VAL A 659 17.77 -13.42 -3.20
N TRP A 660 16.67 -13.89 -3.81
CA TRP A 660 15.61 -14.61 -3.10
C TRP A 660 16.11 -15.90 -2.44
N SER A 661 16.90 -16.69 -3.18
CA SER A 661 17.38 -18.00 -2.72
C SER A 661 18.27 -17.92 -1.47
N THR A 662 18.86 -16.75 -1.22
CA THR A 662 19.73 -16.50 -0.06
C THR A 662 19.12 -15.55 0.96
N ALA A 663 17.94 -14.98 0.67
CA ALA A 663 17.20 -14.15 1.60
C ALA A 663 16.45 -15.02 2.62
N SER A 664 16.27 -14.50 3.82
CA SER A 664 15.39 -15.12 4.83
C SER A 664 14.34 -14.11 5.29
N ILE A 665 13.14 -14.61 5.57
CA ILE A 665 12.05 -13.82 6.15
C ILE A 665 11.77 -14.36 7.55
N GLU A 666 12.02 -13.52 8.53
CA GLU A 666 11.93 -13.83 9.96
C GLU A 666 10.64 -13.23 10.56
N PRO A 667 10.10 -13.86 11.62
CA PRO A 667 8.95 -13.33 12.36
C PRO A 667 9.27 -11.97 13.00
N PRO A 668 8.24 -11.16 13.29
CA PRO A 668 8.41 -9.92 14.02
C PRO A 668 9.00 -10.20 15.41
N GLN A 669 10.01 -9.42 15.80
CA GLN A 669 10.63 -9.53 17.11
C GLN A 669 9.94 -8.51 18.04
N GLY A 670 9.49 -8.98 19.21
CA GLY A 670 8.97 -8.09 20.26
C GLY A 670 10.04 -7.09 20.70
N GLY A 671 9.65 -5.85 21.01
CA GLY A 671 10.60 -4.79 21.35
C GLY A 671 11.23 -5.00 22.72
N TRP A 672 12.57 -4.93 22.80
CA TRP A 672 13.41 -4.07 23.67
C TRP A 672 14.88 -4.43 23.40
N SER A 673 15.56 -3.75 22.46
CA SER A 673 17.03 -3.69 22.45
C SER A 673 17.47 -2.24 22.27
N SER A 674 17.80 -1.56 23.36
CA SER A 674 18.18 -0.14 23.33
C SER A 674 19.66 0.12 22.97
N GLU A 675 20.48 -0.93 22.83
CA GLU A 675 21.89 -0.76 22.47
C GLU A 675 22.08 -0.65 20.96
N GLY A 676 22.59 0.50 20.52
CA GLY A 676 23.01 0.76 19.13
C GLY A 676 21.93 1.31 18.20
N GLU A 677 20.71 1.53 18.69
CA GLU A 677 19.60 2.07 17.89
C GLU A 677 19.76 3.59 17.67
N ILE A 678 19.69 4.01 16.41
CA ILE A 678 19.64 5.42 16.01
C ILE A 678 18.22 5.71 15.52
N PHE A 679 17.49 6.52 16.28
CA PHE A 679 16.11 6.89 15.98
C PHE A 679 16.04 8.08 15.03
N ASN A 680 15.05 8.06 14.13
CA ASN A 680 14.72 9.21 13.31
C ASN A 680 13.89 10.21 14.14
N ASN A 681 14.55 11.20 14.73
CA ASN A 681 13.91 12.23 15.55
C ASN A 681 13.00 13.17 14.75
N THR A 682 13.05 13.13 13.42
CA THR A 682 12.19 13.95 12.54
C THR A 682 10.99 13.19 11.98
N LEU A 683 10.79 11.93 12.39
CA LEU A 683 9.71 11.10 11.86
C LEU A 683 8.32 11.64 12.24
N TYR A 684 8.15 12.10 13.48
CA TYR A 684 6.88 12.56 14.01
C TYR A 684 6.85 14.09 14.20
N PRO A 685 5.72 14.76 13.93
CA PRO A 685 4.50 14.20 13.36
C PRO A 685 4.63 13.90 11.86
N ASP A 686 4.20 12.70 11.45
CA ASP A 686 4.07 12.32 10.04
C ASP A 686 2.64 12.60 9.57
N MET A 687 2.46 13.65 8.79
CA MET A 687 1.16 14.04 8.23
C MET A 687 1.10 13.68 6.74
N ARG A 688 0.05 12.95 6.36
CA ARG A 688 -0.36 12.75 4.98
C ARG A 688 -1.72 13.37 4.78
N TRP A 689 -1.91 14.09 3.69
CA TRP A 689 -3.21 14.58 3.29
C TRP A 689 -3.40 14.43 1.79
N SER A 690 -4.66 14.38 1.36
CA SER A 690 -5.01 14.31 -0.05
C SER A 690 -6.39 14.91 -0.28
N ILE A 691 -6.56 15.58 -1.41
CA ILE A 691 -7.87 15.99 -1.93
C ILE A 691 -8.16 15.12 -3.14
N LYS A 692 -9.30 14.43 -3.14
CA LYS A 692 -9.67 13.50 -4.21
C LYS A 692 -11.13 13.68 -4.59
N PRO A 693 -11.49 13.58 -5.88
CA PRO A 693 -12.88 13.37 -6.25
C PRO A 693 -13.32 12.02 -5.68
N GLY A 694 -14.38 12.04 -4.90
CA GLY A 694 -15.11 10.87 -4.47
C GLY A 694 -16.39 10.76 -5.29
N ILE A 695 -16.75 9.54 -5.63
CA ILE A 695 -18.00 9.25 -6.31
C ILE A 695 -18.76 8.27 -5.44
N GLN A 696 -19.97 8.64 -5.05
CA GLN A 696 -20.89 7.76 -4.37
C GLN A 696 -22.03 7.45 -5.33
N GLN A 697 -22.26 6.19 -5.66
CA GLN A 697 -23.30 5.78 -6.59
C GLN A 697 -24.23 4.76 -5.95
N HIS A 698 -25.49 4.84 -6.34
CA HIS A 698 -26.44 3.76 -6.13
C HIS A 698 -27.05 3.40 -7.47
N ILE A 699 -26.80 2.16 -7.91
CA ILE A 699 -27.30 1.63 -9.16
C ILE A 699 -28.45 0.66 -8.84
N GLY A 700 -29.55 0.78 -9.57
CA GLY A 700 -30.67 -0.15 -9.52
C GLY A 700 -31.62 0.05 -8.33
N GLY A 701 -31.85 1.28 -7.90
CA GLY A 701 -32.93 1.61 -6.95
C GLY A 701 -34.31 1.59 -7.62
N GLY A 702 -35.37 1.33 -6.85
CA GLY A 702 -36.76 1.37 -7.35
C GLY A 702 -37.20 2.77 -7.82
N ASP A 703 -36.65 3.83 -7.21
CA ASP A 703 -36.90 5.24 -7.59
C ASP A 703 -36.25 5.63 -8.93
N GLN A 704 -34.92 5.46 -9.02
CA GLN A 704 -34.09 5.88 -10.14
C GLN A 704 -32.99 4.84 -10.40
N PHE A 705 -32.63 4.65 -11.68
CA PHE A 705 -31.62 3.64 -12.04
C PHE A 705 -30.23 4.01 -11.54
N ILE A 706 -29.83 5.28 -11.63
CA ILE A 706 -28.52 5.75 -11.17
C ILE A 706 -28.72 6.99 -10.31
N LEU A 707 -28.49 6.83 -9.03
CA LEU A 707 -28.22 7.95 -8.14
C LEU A 707 -26.71 8.10 -8.02
N HIS A 708 -26.23 9.32 -8.00
CA HIS A 708 -24.82 9.62 -7.91
C HIS A 708 -24.58 10.93 -7.17
N GLU A 709 -23.43 10.98 -6.51
CA GLU A 709 -22.84 12.16 -5.92
C GLU A 709 -21.37 12.17 -6.32
N LEU A 710 -20.93 13.32 -6.80
CA LEU A 710 -19.54 13.68 -6.97
C LEU A 710 -19.19 14.65 -5.84
N PHE A 711 -18.24 14.29 -4.99
CA PHE A 711 -17.81 15.11 -3.86
C PHE A 711 -16.30 15.29 -3.85
N ALA A 712 -15.80 16.40 -3.31
CA ALA A 712 -14.40 16.56 -2.98
C ALA A 712 -14.12 15.99 -1.58
N ASN A 713 -13.29 14.95 -1.51
CA ASN A 713 -12.87 14.31 -0.27
C ASN A 713 -11.49 14.79 0.16
N ILE A 714 -11.43 15.53 1.27
CA ILE A 714 -10.21 16.00 1.91
C ILE A 714 -9.90 15.05 3.06
N ALA A 715 -8.95 14.15 2.85
CA ALA A 715 -8.53 13.18 3.86
C ALA A 715 -7.17 13.55 4.43
N ALA A 716 -7.00 13.41 5.74
CA ALA A 716 -5.73 13.57 6.44
C ALA A 716 -5.50 12.41 7.42
N LYS A 717 -4.29 11.86 7.40
CA LYS A 717 -3.81 10.91 8.40
C LYS A 717 -2.55 11.47 9.06
N ILE A 718 -2.57 11.63 10.38
CA ILE A 718 -1.48 12.20 11.16
C ILE A 718 -1.00 11.16 12.17
N SER A 719 0.23 10.68 12.04
CA SER A 719 0.90 9.85 13.04
C SER A 719 1.75 10.77 13.91
N PHE A 720 1.41 10.94 15.18
CA PHE A 720 2.06 11.94 16.04
C PHE A 720 2.94 11.33 17.14
N ALA A 721 2.81 10.03 17.38
CA ALA A 721 3.66 9.25 18.24
C ALA A 721 3.61 7.78 17.80
N ASP A 722 4.47 6.94 18.36
CA ASP A 722 4.49 5.52 18.03
C ASP A 722 3.15 4.85 18.40
N GLY A 723 2.56 4.13 17.45
CA GLY A 723 1.24 3.53 17.61
C GLY A 723 0.05 4.49 17.55
N PHE A 724 0.26 5.81 17.61
CA PHE A 724 -0.82 6.78 17.63
C PHE A 724 -1.05 7.42 16.25
N ASP A 725 -2.28 7.32 15.74
CA ASP A 725 -2.70 8.05 14.55
C ASP A 725 -4.08 8.71 14.67
N ILE A 726 -4.24 9.85 13.99
CA ILE A 726 -5.52 10.51 13.75
C ILE A 726 -5.87 10.29 12.28
N ASP A 727 -7.07 9.78 12.01
CA ASP A 727 -7.62 9.57 10.67
C ASP A 727 -8.88 10.44 10.50
N ALA A 728 -8.77 11.46 9.66
CA ALA A 728 -9.80 12.45 9.39
C ALA A 728 -10.17 12.48 7.91
N ALA A 729 -11.46 12.64 7.60
CA ALA A 729 -11.91 12.94 6.25
C ALA A 729 -13.12 13.88 6.27
N PHE A 730 -13.01 14.93 5.49
CA PHE A 730 -14.05 15.93 5.25
C PHE A 730 -14.50 15.79 3.79
N ALA A 731 -15.81 15.83 3.55
CA ALA A 731 -16.34 15.83 2.19
C ALA A 731 -17.17 17.07 1.93
N VAL A 732 -16.98 17.63 0.74
CA VAL A 732 -17.78 18.73 0.19
C VAL A 732 -18.46 18.20 -1.06
N ASP A 733 -19.77 18.15 -1.04
CA ASP A 733 -20.58 17.80 -2.20
C ASP A 733 -20.39 18.84 -3.32
N LEU A 734 -20.23 18.35 -4.55
CA LEU A 734 -20.07 19.18 -5.75
C LEU A 734 -21.29 19.05 -6.67
N PHE A 735 -21.80 17.83 -6.85
CA PHE A 735 -22.90 17.52 -7.75
C PHE A 735 -23.58 16.21 -7.35
N ASP A 736 -24.89 16.27 -7.09
CA ASP A 736 -25.69 15.11 -6.73
C ASP A 736 -27.09 15.11 -7.39
N ASN A 737 -27.77 13.97 -7.32
CA ASN A 737 -29.19 13.83 -7.69
C ASN A 737 -30.00 13.05 -6.63
N PHE A 738 -29.59 13.12 -5.36
CA PHE A 738 -30.21 12.38 -4.25
C PHE A 738 -31.53 13.00 -3.76
N ASP A 739 -31.87 14.20 -4.21
CA ASP A 739 -33.19 14.79 -4.08
C ASP A 739 -34.30 13.92 -4.72
N ARG A 740 -33.95 13.12 -5.74
CA ARG A 740 -34.87 12.24 -6.47
C ARG A 740 -35.23 10.93 -5.77
N ILE A 741 -34.69 10.68 -4.58
CA ILE A 741 -35.04 9.49 -3.79
C ILE A 741 -36.42 9.73 -3.15
N THR A 742 -37.45 9.00 -3.59
CA THR A 742 -38.84 9.21 -3.12
C THR A 742 -39.35 8.08 -2.23
N ILE A 743 -38.90 6.84 -2.44
CA ILE A 743 -39.36 5.67 -1.69
C ILE A 743 -38.65 5.62 -0.32
N PRO A 744 -39.38 5.61 0.80
CA PRO A 744 -38.80 5.32 2.10
C PRO A 744 -38.40 3.84 2.20
N SER A 745 -37.41 3.52 3.03
CA SER A 745 -37.07 2.12 3.31
C SER A 745 -38.26 1.37 3.94
N ASP A 746 -38.44 0.13 3.53
CA ASP A 746 -39.43 -0.82 4.01
C ASP A 746 -38.91 -1.70 5.18
N SER A 747 -37.67 -1.47 5.62
CA SER A 747 -37.07 -2.19 6.73
C SER A 747 -37.84 -1.98 8.04
N ARG A 748 -38.15 -3.08 8.72
CA ARG A 748 -38.84 -3.09 10.03
C ARG A 748 -37.89 -3.17 11.22
N LEU A 749 -36.58 -3.21 10.94
CA LEU A 749 -35.53 -3.30 11.94
C LEU A 749 -35.15 -1.91 12.45
N PRO A 750 -34.38 -1.81 13.55
CA PRO A 750 -33.73 -0.57 13.91
C PRO A 750 -32.96 0.01 12.72
N LYS A 751 -33.30 1.23 12.34
CA LYS A 751 -32.77 1.88 11.14
C LYS A 751 -31.31 2.24 11.36
N VAL A 752 -30.40 1.42 10.87
CA VAL A 752 -28.94 1.61 11.03
C VAL A 752 -28.30 2.07 9.73
N ARG A 753 -28.86 1.72 8.57
CA ARG A 753 -28.38 2.11 7.21
C ARG A 753 -29.49 2.60 6.30
N SER A 754 -30.71 2.14 6.51
CA SER A 754 -31.87 2.49 5.69
C SER A 754 -32.17 3.99 5.60
N GLU A 755 -31.72 4.78 6.58
CA GLU A 755 -31.85 6.24 6.58
C GLU A 755 -30.74 6.98 5.82
N ILE A 756 -29.93 6.26 5.02
CA ILE A 756 -28.86 6.87 4.21
C ILE A 756 -29.34 8.05 3.38
N LYS A 757 -30.59 8.00 2.87
CA LYS A 757 -31.24 9.13 2.18
C LYS A 757 -31.14 10.43 2.98
N ASN A 758 -31.46 10.41 4.27
CA ASN A 758 -31.46 11.61 5.11
C ASN A 758 -30.05 12.17 5.30
N TYR A 759 -29.06 11.29 5.42
CA TYR A 759 -27.66 11.69 5.52
C TYR A 759 -27.16 12.31 4.21
N LEU A 760 -27.52 11.73 3.06
CA LEU A 760 -27.12 12.22 1.74
C LEU A 760 -27.78 13.57 1.41
N GLN A 761 -29.07 13.74 1.71
CA GLN A 761 -29.78 14.98 1.39
C GLN A 761 -29.37 16.18 2.27
N ARG A 762 -28.94 15.94 3.52
CA ARG A 762 -28.53 17.02 4.45
C ARG A 762 -27.01 17.25 4.49
N GLY A 763 -26.22 16.29 4.04
CA GLY A 763 -24.77 16.26 4.18
C GLY A 763 -23.98 16.91 3.04
N LYS A 764 -24.24 18.18 2.71
CA LYS A 764 -23.46 18.89 1.66
C LYS A 764 -22.02 19.18 2.06
N THR A 765 -21.75 19.36 3.34
CA THR A 765 -20.40 19.49 3.90
C THR A 765 -20.34 18.69 5.18
N THR A 766 -19.48 17.68 5.22
CA THR A 766 -19.57 16.62 6.24
C THR A 766 -18.22 16.26 6.81
N VAL A 767 -18.22 15.85 8.09
CA VAL A 767 -17.09 15.18 8.72
C VAL A 767 -17.32 13.67 8.56
N ARG A 768 -16.90 13.08 7.43
CA ARG A 768 -17.14 11.65 7.13
C ARG A 768 -16.53 10.74 8.18
N LYS A 769 -15.33 11.06 8.67
CA LYS A 769 -14.67 10.37 9.79
C LYS A 769 -13.71 11.31 10.50
N LEU A 770 -13.53 11.08 11.79
CA LEU A 770 -12.53 11.73 12.63
C LEU A 770 -12.30 10.82 13.83
N ARG A 771 -11.27 9.98 13.76
CA ARG A 771 -10.98 8.99 14.79
C ARG A 771 -9.53 9.02 15.20
N VAL A 772 -9.28 8.73 16.46
CA VAL A 772 -7.95 8.51 17.03
C VAL A 772 -7.77 7.01 17.23
N ASN A 773 -6.62 6.49 16.82
CA ASN A 773 -6.24 5.10 16.99
C ASN A 773 -4.98 5.01 17.84
N TYR A 774 -4.94 4.04 18.74
CA TYR A 774 -3.73 3.57 19.39
C TYR A 774 -3.54 2.10 19.06
N MET A 775 -2.46 1.76 18.35
CA MET A 775 -2.13 0.41 17.92
C MET A 775 -0.81 -0.02 18.52
N PHE A 776 -0.71 -1.28 18.94
CA PHE A 776 0.51 -1.84 19.52
C PHE A 776 0.50 -3.36 19.40
N SER A 777 1.66 -3.99 19.59
CA SER A 777 1.85 -5.44 19.58
C SER A 777 2.38 -5.86 20.94
N PRO A 778 1.51 -6.37 21.85
CA PRO A 778 1.95 -6.74 23.20
C PRO A 778 2.81 -8.01 23.22
N LEU A 779 2.66 -8.88 22.23
CA LEU A 779 3.36 -10.15 22.07
C LEU A 779 3.61 -10.40 20.59
N THR A 780 4.63 -11.21 20.25
CA THR A 780 4.86 -11.67 18.88
C THR A 780 3.57 -12.25 18.29
N ASP A 781 3.28 -11.88 17.05
CA ASP A 781 2.09 -12.28 16.29
C ASP A 781 0.74 -11.79 16.85
N ILE A 782 0.71 -11.04 17.96
CA ILE A 782 -0.50 -10.42 18.52
C ILE A 782 -0.44 -8.91 18.31
N TYR A 783 -1.50 -8.37 17.69
CA TYR A 783 -1.67 -6.95 17.43
C TYR A 783 -2.96 -6.47 18.09
N THR A 784 -2.93 -5.27 18.64
CA THR A 784 -4.07 -4.68 19.36
C THR A 784 -4.30 -3.26 18.87
N ARG A 785 -5.57 -2.84 18.88
CA ARG A 785 -6.00 -1.49 18.57
C ARG A 785 -7.08 -1.03 19.52
N LEU A 786 -6.94 0.20 19.99
CA LEU A 786 -8.00 0.99 20.60
C LEU A 786 -8.36 2.12 19.64
N THR A 787 -9.65 2.39 19.46
CA THR A 787 -10.13 3.45 18.56
C THR A 787 -11.28 4.22 19.18
N ALA A 788 -11.32 5.53 18.97
CA ALA A 788 -12.41 6.39 19.43
C ALA A 788 -12.65 7.58 18.50
N GLY A 789 -13.89 8.06 18.44
CA GLY A 789 -14.30 9.23 17.66
C GLY A 789 -15.41 8.93 16.66
N TYR A 790 -15.43 9.62 15.54
CA TYR A 790 -16.34 9.36 14.43
C TYR A 790 -15.74 8.32 13.49
N PHE A 791 -16.29 7.10 13.55
CA PHE A 791 -15.85 5.97 12.75
C PHE A 791 -16.19 6.16 11.27
N GLU A 792 -17.41 6.66 11.02
CA GLU A 792 -17.99 6.78 9.70
C GLU A 792 -19.16 7.79 9.68
N MET A 793 -19.87 7.91 8.55
CA MET A 793 -20.91 8.93 8.37
C MET A 793 -22.07 8.78 9.37
N MET A 794 -22.44 7.54 9.71
CA MET A 794 -23.63 7.25 10.53
C MET A 794 -23.30 6.97 11.99
N PHE A 795 -22.07 6.59 12.33
CA PHE A 795 -21.72 6.10 13.66
C PHE A 795 -20.39 6.68 14.16
N GLY A 796 -20.38 7.02 15.44
CA GLY A 796 -19.16 7.27 16.21
C GLY A 796 -19.22 6.53 17.54
N GLY A 797 -18.11 6.49 18.28
CA GLY A 797 -18.05 5.79 19.56
C GLY A 797 -16.63 5.40 19.91
N PHE A 798 -16.47 4.26 20.55
CA PHE A 798 -15.17 3.68 20.91
C PHE A 798 -15.19 2.17 20.71
N GLY A 799 -14.02 1.59 20.44
CA GLY A 799 -13.88 0.17 20.18
C GLY A 799 -12.46 -0.34 20.41
N ALA A 800 -12.36 -1.65 20.53
CA ALA A 800 -11.10 -2.35 20.68
C ALA A 800 -11.06 -3.56 19.74
N GLU A 801 -9.89 -3.90 19.25
CA GLU A 801 -9.64 -5.06 18.40
C GLU A 801 -8.33 -5.73 18.82
N ILE A 802 -8.34 -7.07 18.87
CA ILE A 802 -7.16 -7.90 19.04
C ILE A 802 -7.08 -8.83 17.83
N LEU A 803 -5.90 -8.98 17.25
CA LEU A 803 -5.61 -9.85 16.13
C LEU A 803 -4.44 -10.77 16.47
N TYR A 804 -4.65 -12.07 16.37
CA TYR A 804 -3.60 -13.06 16.33
C TYR A 804 -3.33 -13.48 14.88
N ARG A 805 -2.14 -13.13 14.38
CA ARG A 805 -1.67 -13.43 13.02
C ARG A 805 -0.33 -14.15 13.09
N PRO A 806 -0.31 -15.49 13.18
CA PRO A 806 0.92 -16.25 13.25
C PRO A 806 1.77 -16.04 11.98
N PHE A 807 3.06 -15.75 12.17
CA PHE A 807 3.96 -15.48 11.06
C PHE A 807 4.07 -16.66 10.09
N GLY A 808 4.09 -16.37 8.78
CA GLY A 808 4.21 -17.37 7.72
C GLY A 808 2.97 -18.26 7.52
N LYS A 809 1.92 -18.11 8.31
CA LYS A 809 0.65 -18.84 8.13
C LYS A 809 -0.29 -18.09 7.20
N ARG A 810 -1.17 -18.85 6.53
CA ARG A 810 -2.19 -18.34 5.61
C ARG A 810 -3.49 -17.95 6.29
N TYR A 811 -3.53 -17.99 7.62
CA TYR A 811 -4.72 -17.69 8.40
C TYR A 811 -4.43 -16.70 9.53
N ALA A 812 -5.46 -15.97 9.95
CA ALA A 812 -5.42 -15.10 11.11
C ALA A 812 -6.79 -15.08 11.81
N TYR A 813 -6.78 -14.75 13.10
CA TYR A 813 -7.97 -14.66 13.94
C TYR A 813 -8.02 -13.31 14.63
N GLY A 814 -9.17 -12.65 14.60
CA GLY A 814 -9.38 -11.37 15.26
C GLY A 814 -10.64 -11.38 16.11
N VAL A 815 -10.66 -10.54 17.14
CA VAL A 815 -11.86 -10.25 17.92
C VAL A 815 -11.97 -8.74 18.03
N ASP A 816 -13.14 -8.18 17.68
CA ASP A 816 -13.46 -6.78 17.91
C ASP A 816 -14.72 -6.60 18.74
N ILE A 817 -14.73 -5.52 19.51
CA ILE A 817 -15.85 -5.06 20.33
C ILE A 817 -15.98 -3.55 20.20
N ASN A 818 -17.19 -3.06 19.93
CA ASN A 818 -17.44 -1.65 19.70
C ASN A 818 -18.71 -1.19 20.40
N TYR A 819 -18.66 0.01 20.96
CA TYR A 819 -19.82 0.77 21.36
C TYR A 819 -20.02 1.89 20.35
N ALA A 820 -21.19 1.93 19.70
CA ALA A 820 -21.49 2.89 18.65
C ALA A 820 -22.75 3.68 18.99
N ARG A 821 -22.70 4.98 18.72
CA ARG A 821 -23.82 5.91 18.79
C ARG A 821 -24.06 6.52 17.41
N LYS A 822 -25.32 6.59 17.02
CA LYS A 822 -25.72 7.09 15.70
C LYS A 822 -25.55 8.62 15.63
N ARG A 823 -24.97 9.12 14.54
CA ARG A 823 -24.66 10.53 14.32
C ARG A 823 -25.86 11.28 13.74
N ASN A 824 -25.93 12.59 13.93
CA ASN A 824 -26.95 13.42 13.30
C ASN A 824 -26.85 13.39 11.76
N PHE A 825 -27.98 13.63 11.08
CA PHE A 825 -28.05 13.58 9.62
C PHE A 825 -27.17 14.61 8.90
N ASP A 826 -26.80 15.70 9.58
CA ASP A 826 -25.86 16.71 9.07
C ASP A 826 -24.39 16.21 9.03
N GLN A 827 -24.09 15.08 9.69
CA GLN A 827 -22.77 14.47 9.77
C GLN A 827 -21.68 15.41 10.33
N LEU A 828 -22.08 16.37 11.17
CA LEU A 828 -21.15 17.26 11.87
C LEU A 828 -20.81 16.66 13.24
N TRP A 829 -21.12 17.37 14.32
CA TRP A 829 -20.64 17.04 15.67
C TRP A 829 -21.68 16.37 16.58
N GLY A 830 -22.93 16.24 16.13
CA GLY A 830 -24.04 15.77 16.95
C GLY A 830 -24.31 14.27 16.85
N PHE A 831 -25.00 13.74 17.87
CA PHE A 831 -25.48 12.36 17.93
C PHE A 831 -26.99 12.30 18.16
N GLN A 832 -27.61 11.26 17.62
CA GLN A 832 -28.99 10.88 17.87
C GLN A 832 -29.09 9.99 19.13
N ASP A 833 -30.32 9.78 19.60
CA ASP A 833 -30.64 8.88 20.71
C ASP A 833 -30.79 7.43 20.24
N PHE A 834 -29.74 6.94 19.58
CA PHE A 834 -29.59 5.53 19.23
C PHE A 834 -28.18 5.08 19.53
N THR A 835 -28.06 4.01 20.32
CA THR A 835 -26.79 3.38 20.69
C THR A 835 -26.87 1.89 20.45
N THR A 836 -25.75 1.28 20.10
CA THR A 836 -25.65 -0.16 19.85
C THR A 836 -24.28 -0.69 20.25
N LYS A 837 -24.21 -1.97 20.57
CA LYS A 837 -22.97 -2.69 20.89
C LYS A 837 -22.78 -3.77 19.84
N THR A 838 -21.65 -3.76 19.17
CA THR A 838 -21.29 -4.76 18.16
C THR A 838 -20.04 -5.50 18.58
N GLY A 839 -19.87 -6.72 18.08
CA GLY A 839 -18.65 -7.47 18.31
C GLY A 839 -18.60 -8.71 17.46
N HIS A 840 -17.41 -9.04 16.96
CA HIS A 840 -17.22 -10.10 15.98
C HIS A 840 -15.96 -10.89 16.27
N PHE A 841 -16.06 -12.20 16.09
CA PHE A 841 -14.93 -13.05 15.79
C PHE A 841 -14.67 -13.00 14.28
N ASN A 842 -13.43 -12.73 13.90
CA ASN A 842 -12.98 -12.53 12.53
C ASN A 842 -12.00 -13.65 12.17
N PHE A 843 -12.27 -14.38 11.10
CA PHE A 843 -11.35 -15.36 10.54
C PHE A 843 -10.92 -14.92 9.15
N TYR A 844 -9.61 -14.94 8.91
CA TYR A 844 -9.00 -14.60 7.63
C TYR A 844 -8.27 -15.83 7.10
N TYR A 845 -8.43 -16.11 5.81
CA TYR A 845 -7.74 -17.21 5.14
C TYR A 845 -7.36 -16.85 3.70
N ASN A 846 -6.08 -16.98 3.37
CA ASN A 846 -5.54 -16.83 2.02
C ASN A 846 -5.33 -18.21 1.39
N SER A 847 -6.17 -18.60 0.42
CA SER A 847 -6.05 -19.88 -0.26
C SER A 847 -4.85 -19.88 -1.21
N PRO A 848 -4.04 -20.96 -1.25
CA PRO A 848 -2.99 -21.11 -2.25
C PRO A 848 -3.56 -21.27 -3.68
N TYR A 849 -4.84 -21.62 -3.81
CA TYR A 849 -5.50 -21.82 -5.09
C TYR A 849 -6.11 -20.51 -5.61
N TYR A 850 -5.73 -20.14 -6.83
CA TYR A 850 -6.26 -18.98 -7.58
C TYR A 850 -6.16 -17.61 -6.87
N ASN A 851 -5.39 -17.50 -5.77
CA ASN A 851 -5.27 -16.31 -4.93
C ASN A 851 -6.62 -15.80 -4.37
N ILE A 852 -7.48 -16.74 -3.96
CA ILE A 852 -8.77 -16.45 -3.32
C ILE A 852 -8.56 -16.24 -1.83
N ASN A 853 -9.04 -15.12 -1.33
CA ASN A 853 -9.06 -14.78 0.08
C ASN A 853 -10.48 -14.93 0.61
N THR A 854 -10.57 -15.44 1.83
CA THR A 854 -11.81 -15.70 2.54
C THR A 854 -11.77 -14.93 3.85
N VAL A 855 -12.82 -14.17 4.13
CA VAL A 855 -12.98 -13.50 5.42
C VAL A 855 -14.35 -13.83 5.98
N THR A 856 -14.37 -14.29 7.23
CA THR A 856 -15.60 -14.66 7.93
C THR A 856 -15.72 -13.81 9.19
N HIS A 857 -16.85 -13.13 9.35
CA HIS A 857 -17.19 -12.37 10.56
C HIS A 857 -18.37 -13.07 11.24
N ILE A 858 -18.26 -13.38 12.53
CA ILE A 858 -19.29 -14.07 13.31
C ILE A 858 -19.56 -13.26 14.56
N GLY A 859 -20.79 -12.79 14.76
CA GLY A 859 -21.15 -12.04 15.96
C GLY A 859 -22.35 -11.12 15.81
N ARG A 860 -22.34 -10.02 16.57
CA ARG A 860 -23.45 -9.08 16.69
C ARG A 860 -23.27 -7.84 15.81
N TYR A 861 -24.28 -7.57 15.00
CA TYR A 861 -24.35 -6.48 14.02
C TYR A 861 -25.05 -5.24 14.57
N LEU A 862 -25.03 -4.15 13.80
CA LEU A 862 -25.50 -2.82 14.22
C LEU A 862 -26.97 -2.80 14.66
N ALA A 863 -27.84 -3.55 13.98
CA ALA A 863 -29.27 -3.63 14.30
C ALA A 863 -29.58 -4.53 15.51
N GLY A 864 -28.54 -5.10 16.16
CA GLY A 864 -28.64 -5.97 17.33
C GLY A 864 -28.82 -7.45 17.01
N ASP A 865 -28.82 -7.81 15.72
CA ASP A 865 -28.91 -9.18 15.24
C ASP A 865 -27.57 -9.91 15.28
N ASP A 866 -27.63 -11.23 15.45
CA ASP A 866 -26.47 -12.11 15.52
C ASP A 866 -26.39 -12.94 14.24
N GLY A 867 -25.22 -13.00 13.62
CA GLY A 867 -25.07 -13.65 12.33
C GLY A 867 -23.64 -13.89 11.88
N VAL A 868 -23.52 -14.24 10.60
CA VAL A 868 -22.27 -14.55 9.93
C VAL A 868 -22.20 -13.81 8.60
N THR A 869 -21.13 -13.02 8.40
CA THR A 869 -20.76 -12.44 7.11
C THR A 869 -19.65 -13.28 6.51
N GLN A 870 -19.86 -13.76 5.30
CA GLN A 870 -18.86 -14.45 4.51
C GLN A 870 -18.45 -13.58 3.33
N ILE A 871 -17.15 -13.33 3.19
CA ILE A 871 -16.55 -12.58 2.10
C ILE A 871 -15.59 -13.50 1.35
N PHE A 872 -15.69 -13.50 0.03
CA PHE A 872 -14.73 -14.12 -0.87
C PHE A 872 -14.21 -13.09 -1.86
N TYR A 873 -12.90 -12.93 -1.97
CA TYR A 873 -12.32 -12.01 -2.94
C TYR A 873 -11.02 -12.53 -3.53
N ARG A 874 -10.78 -12.22 -4.79
CA ARG A 874 -9.54 -12.54 -5.51
C ARG A 874 -8.73 -11.28 -5.71
N ARG A 875 -7.42 -11.35 -5.47
CA ARG A 875 -6.47 -10.27 -5.79
C ARG A 875 -5.69 -10.60 -7.06
N PHE A 876 -5.71 -9.70 -8.02
CA PHE A 876 -5.07 -9.86 -9.31
C PHE A 876 -3.66 -9.27 -9.33
N ARG A 877 -2.87 -9.61 -10.36
CA ARG A 877 -1.48 -9.10 -10.50
C ARG A 877 -1.42 -7.59 -10.62
N SER A 878 -2.46 -6.95 -11.18
CA SER A 878 -2.58 -5.50 -11.27
C SER A 878 -2.76 -4.82 -9.91
N GLY A 879 -2.97 -5.57 -8.83
CA GLY A 879 -3.36 -5.06 -7.53
C GLY A 879 -4.87 -4.85 -7.36
N ILE A 880 -5.67 -4.98 -8.41
CA ILE A 880 -7.14 -5.00 -8.31
C ILE A 880 -7.56 -6.15 -7.41
N SER A 881 -8.57 -5.94 -6.57
CA SER A 881 -9.24 -7.03 -5.85
C SER A 881 -10.73 -6.99 -6.12
N SER A 882 -11.32 -8.11 -6.54
CA SER A 882 -12.76 -8.25 -6.78
C SER A 882 -13.33 -9.32 -5.86
N GLY A 883 -14.49 -9.08 -5.28
CA GLY A 883 -15.10 -9.99 -4.33
C GLY A 883 -16.60 -9.85 -4.17
N VAL A 884 -17.17 -10.86 -3.52
CA VAL A 884 -18.58 -10.95 -3.14
C VAL A 884 -18.68 -11.20 -1.65
N TRP A 885 -19.81 -10.80 -1.07
CA TRP A 885 -20.10 -11.11 0.31
C TRP A 885 -21.59 -11.33 0.54
N ALA A 886 -21.89 -12.09 1.59
CA ALA A 886 -23.24 -12.36 2.05
C ALA A 886 -23.25 -12.42 3.59
N THR A 887 -24.29 -11.88 4.19
CA THR A 887 -24.52 -11.91 5.64
C THR A 887 -25.85 -12.58 5.93
N ILE A 888 -25.81 -13.65 6.73
CA ILE A 888 -26.99 -14.37 7.22
C ILE A 888 -27.07 -14.18 8.73
N THR A 889 -28.23 -13.79 9.24
CA THR A 889 -28.43 -13.55 10.68
C THR A 889 -29.66 -14.28 11.21
N ASN A 890 -29.89 -14.21 12.51
CA ASN A 890 -31.05 -14.80 13.18
C ASN A 890 -32.39 -14.12 12.85
N ILE A 891 -32.39 -13.02 12.09
CA ILE A 891 -33.61 -12.36 11.63
C ILE A 891 -34.31 -13.24 10.57
N PRO A 892 -35.64 -13.46 10.65
CA PRO A 892 -36.35 -14.18 9.59
C PRO A 892 -36.27 -13.44 8.25
N PHE A 893 -36.04 -14.16 7.14
CA PHE A 893 -35.88 -13.59 5.80
C PHE A 893 -37.01 -12.64 5.35
N LYS A 894 -38.24 -12.84 5.82
CA LYS A 894 -39.39 -11.96 5.56
C LYS A 894 -39.32 -10.58 6.23
N THR A 895 -38.47 -10.42 7.25
CA THR A 895 -38.35 -9.22 8.08
C THR A 895 -37.16 -8.35 7.67
N PHE A 896 -36.26 -8.89 6.84
CA PHE A 896 -35.04 -8.22 6.36
C PHE A 896 -35.29 -7.04 5.39
N GLY A 897 -36.50 -6.89 4.85
CA GLY A 897 -36.82 -5.97 3.75
C GLY A 897 -36.67 -6.63 2.38
N GLU A 898 -36.47 -5.84 1.32
CA GLU A 898 -36.32 -6.33 -0.06
C GLU A 898 -35.16 -7.35 -0.21
N GLY A 899 -35.48 -8.63 -0.41
CA GLY A 899 -34.52 -9.72 -0.57
C GLY A 899 -34.03 -10.33 0.75
N SER A 900 -33.99 -11.65 0.82
CA SER A 900 -33.98 -12.45 2.05
C SER A 900 -32.85 -12.17 3.06
N PHE A 901 -31.69 -11.69 2.62
CA PHE A 901 -30.51 -11.43 3.46
C PHE A 901 -29.60 -10.37 2.82
N ASP A 902 -28.61 -9.87 3.56
CA ASP A 902 -27.71 -8.81 3.10
C ASP A 902 -26.57 -9.37 2.24
N LYS A 903 -26.31 -8.77 1.07
CA LYS A 903 -25.36 -9.30 0.07
C LYS A 903 -24.88 -8.21 -0.88
N GLY A 904 -23.70 -8.41 -1.46
CA GLY A 904 -23.16 -7.48 -2.44
C GLY A 904 -21.88 -7.97 -3.09
N PHE A 905 -21.31 -7.12 -3.94
CA PHE A 905 -19.99 -7.32 -4.53
C PHE A 905 -19.22 -6.01 -4.53
N PHE A 906 -17.90 -6.11 -4.63
CA PHE A 906 -17.00 -4.98 -4.69
C PHE A 906 -15.81 -5.25 -5.61
N ILE A 907 -15.26 -4.18 -6.16
CA ILE A 907 -14.01 -4.13 -6.91
C ILE A 907 -13.20 -2.97 -6.35
N ASN A 908 -12.03 -3.28 -5.82
CA ASN A 908 -11.06 -2.30 -5.38
C ASN A 908 -10.01 -2.14 -6.48
N VAL A 909 -9.85 -0.93 -6.99
CA VAL A 909 -8.99 -0.61 -8.12
C VAL A 909 -7.88 0.34 -7.67
N PRO A 910 -6.60 -0.09 -7.71
CA PRO A 910 -5.47 0.81 -7.50
C PRO A 910 -5.47 1.93 -8.54
N LEU A 911 -5.38 3.18 -8.08
CA LEU A 911 -5.44 4.35 -8.96
C LEU A 911 -4.12 4.61 -9.68
N ASP A 912 -3.02 3.98 -9.22
CA ASP A 912 -1.74 4.01 -9.93
C ASP A 912 -1.82 3.38 -11.32
N LEU A 913 -2.74 2.44 -11.55
CA LEU A 913 -3.00 1.85 -12.88
C LEU A 913 -3.31 2.89 -13.96
N PHE A 914 -3.85 4.05 -13.58
CA PHE A 914 -4.20 5.16 -14.47
C PHE A 914 -3.23 6.35 -14.36
N SER A 915 -2.08 6.14 -13.71
CA SER A 915 -1.08 7.17 -13.43
C SER A 915 0.29 6.78 -13.99
N THR A 916 1.03 7.77 -14.46
CA THR A 916 2.44 7.67 -14.85
C THR A 916 3.39 7.65 -13.65
N ARG A 917 2.87 7.83 -12.44
CA ARG A 917 3.60 7.76 -11.15
C ARG A 917 2.93 6.74 -10.23
N GLU A 918 3.71 5.87 -9.59
CA GLU A 918 3.19 4.92 -8.61
C GLU A 918 2.63 5.64 -7.38
N ASN A 919 1.57 5.07 -6.83
CA ASN A 919 0.95 5.50 -5.59
C ASN A 919 0.21 4.32 -4.95
N THR A 920 -0.17 4.48 -3.68
CA THR A 920 -0.90 3.46 -2.90
C THR A 920 -2.39 3.74 -2.83
N PHE A 921 -2.92 4.65 -3.65
CA PHE A 921 -4.34 5.00 -3.63
C PHE A 921 -5.19 3.97 -4.35
N HIS A 922 -6.43 3.83 -3.90
CA HIS A 922 -7.38 2.89 -4.46
C HIS A 922 -8.79 3.51 -4.50
N GLY A 923 -9.58 3.13 -5.50
CA GLY A 923 -11.00 3.42 -5.62
C GLY A 923 -11.82 2.15 -5.42
N VAL A 924 -12.93 2.24 -4.70
CA VAL A 924 -13.82 1.10 -4.44
C VAL A 924 -15.12 1.31 -5.22
N PHE A 925 -15.46 0.33 -6.04
CA PHE A 925 -16.72 0.26 -6.79
C PHE A 925 -17.47 -0.98 -6.34
N GLY A 926 -18.80 -0.96 -6.34
CA GLY A 926 -19.56 -2.13 -5.93
C GLY A 926 -21.05 -1.86 -5.84
N PHE A 927 -21.80 -2.91 -5.58
CA PHE A 927 -23.23 -2.83 -5.33
C PHE A 927 -23.55 -3.43 -3.97
N ARG A 928 -24.32 -2.66 -3.19
CA ARG A 928 -24.99 -3.09 -1.96
C ARG A 928 -26.39 -2.47 -1.95
N PRO A 929 -27.46 -3.24 -1.66
CA PRO A 929 -28.78 -2.67 -1.49
C PRO A 929 -28.81 -1.63 -0.36
N LEU A 930 -29.38 -0.45 -0.60
CA LEU A 930 -29.42 0.65 0.38
C LEU A 930 -30.56 0.53 1.41
N THR A 931 -31.51 -0.37 1.19
CA THR A 931 -32.74 -0.47 1.96
C THR A 931 -32.63 -1.33 3.21
N LYS A 932 -31.45 -1.93 3.48
CA LYS A 932 -31.28 -3.01 4.46
C LYS A 932 -30.56 -2.59 5.73
N ASP A 933 -31.08 -3.06 6.86
CA ASP A 933 -30.52 -2.80 8.20
C ASP A 933 -29.92 -4.04 8.88
N GLY A 934 -30.44 -5.23 8.60
CA GLY A 934 -29.91 -6.49 9.17
C GLY A 934 -28.54 -6.85 8.59
N GLY A 935 -27.69 -7.47 9.41
CA GLY A 935 -26.34 -7.90 8.99
C GLY A 935 -25.36 -6.76 8.69
N GLN A 936 -25.64 -5.54 9.17
CA GLN A 936 -24.83 -4.36 8.90
C GLN A 936 -23.69 -4.20 9.91
N MET A 937 -22.45 -4.09 9.42
CA MET A 937 -21.26 -3.86 10.25
C MET A 937 -20.89 -2.37 10.30
N LEU A 938 -20.14 -1.99 11.33
CA LEU A 938 -19.42 -0.71 11.36
C LEU A 938 -18.34 -0.69 10.28
N ASP A 939 -18.22 0.45 9.59
CA ASP A 939 -17.14 0.65 8.62
C ASP A 939 -15.81 1.01 9.32
N LEU A 940 -15.19 -0.02 9.90
CA LEU A 940 -13.87 0.07 10.52
C LEU A 940 -12.89 -0.83 9.77
N LYS A 941 -11.86 -0.22 9.19
CA LYS A 941 -10.69 -0.95 8.66
C LYS A 941 -10.16 -1.87 9.75
N LYS A 942 -9.92 -3.15 9.49
CA LYS A 942 -9.51 -4.12 10.53
C LYS A 942 -8.00 -4.10 10.75
N LEU A 943 -7.52 -4.53 11.92
CA LEU A 943 -6.09 -4.65 12.21
C LEU A 943 -5.38 -5.52 11.18
N HIS A 944 -6.05 -6.58 10.72
CA HIS A 944 -5.53 -7.45 9.68
C HIS A 944 -5.04 -6.67 8.45
N ASP A 945 -5.79 -5.64 8.02
CA ASP A 945 -5.43 -4.82 6.85
C ASP A 945 -4.21 -3.90 7.07
N HIS A 946 -3.70 -3.80 8.30
CA HIS A 946 -2.48 -3.06 8.65
C HIS A 946 -1.23 -3.96 8.72
N VAL A 947 -1.41 -5.26 8.97
CA VAL A 947 -0.31 -6.20 9.22
C VAL A 947 -0.32 -7.41 8.27
N ALA A 948 -1.28 -7.48 7.35
CA ALA A 948 -1.37 -8.54 6.36
C ALA A 948 -0.16 -8.51 5.43
N ILE A 949 0.58 -9.62 5.41
CA ILE A 949 1.66 -9.88 4.49
C ILE A 949 1.64 -11.37 4.14
N TYR A 950 1.73 -11.68 2.85
CA TYR A 950 1.62 -13.05 2.36
C TYR A 950 2.92 -13.44 1.64
N PRO A 951 3.61 -14.51 2.08
CA PRO A 951 4.85 -14.97 1.46
C PRO A 951 4.74 -15.20 -0.06
N ASP A 952 3.61 -15.73 -0.54
CA ASP A 952 3.38 -15.96 -1.97
C ASP A 952 3.30 -14.66 -2.78
N GLU A 953 2.70 -13.61 -2.21
CA GLU A 953 2.63 -12.30 -2.86
C GLU A 953 4.03 -11.68 -2.96
N ILE A 954 4.83 -11.80 -1.89
CA ILE A 954 6.24 -11.38 -1.89
C ILE A 954 7.03 -12.14 -2.95
N ALA A 955 6.91 -13.47 -2.98
CA ALA A 955 7.65 -14.33 -3.90
C ALA A 955 7.29 -14.01 -5.36
N ARG A 956 6.00 -13.83 -5.66
CA ARG A 956 5.51 -13.43 -7.00
C ARG A 956 6.09 -12.09 -7.44
N ASP A 957 6.13 -11.12 -6.53
CA ASP A 957 6.54 -9.75 -6.82
C ASP A 957 8.05 -9.54 -6.60
N TRP A 958 8.81 -10.58 -6.25
CA TRP A 958 10.20 -10.47 -5.82
C TRP A 958 11.14 -9.91 -6.89
N LYS A 959 10.81 -10.14 -8.17
CA LYS A 959 11.54 -9.54 -9.31
C LYS A 959 11.69 -8.02 -9.21
N HIS A 960 10.76 -7.33 -8.53
CA HIS A 960 10.77 -5.89 -8.35
C HIS A 960 11.80 -5.42 -7.32
N ILE A 961 12.52 -6.31 -6.63
CA ILE A 961 13.61 -5.93 -5.70
C ILE A 961 14.78 -5.23 -6.38
N LEU A 962 14.94 -5.41 -7.70
CA LEU A 962 15.98 -4.74 -8.47
C LEU A 962 15.49 -3.41 -9.09
N GLU A 963 14.21 -3.06 -8.94
CA GLU A 963 13.65 -1.76 -9.36
C GLU A 963 13.80 -0.69 -8.28
#